data_AF-A0ABD0KUF2-F1
#
_entry.id   AF-A0ABD0KUF2-F1
#
_cell.length_a   1.000
_cell.length_b   1.000
_cell.length_c   1.000
_cell.angle_alpha   90.00
_cell.angle_beta   90.00
_cell.angle_gamma   90.00
#
_symmetry.space_group_name_H-M   'P 1'
#
loop_
_entity.id
_entity.type
_entity.pdbx_description
1 polymer ?
#
loop_
_entity_poly.entity_id
_entity_poly.type
_entity_poly.pdbx_seq_one_letter_code
_entity_poly.pdbx_strand_id
1 'polypeptide(L)'
;MALVVPTKEQGLLQTFNAVVFASVSDEPSKGRRHYTAHRERHNTFVIQRASKLNEMGVIWETHDIKRSVRRVLEKRGTMRLDQTSAGLIAGRVTEDDIPSVATRAVRVYICSSGPVYGALKSRVQVPVVNDSVPSHTRTEEYILTWNGHFLWTRCTRDYGSTVGNGMAWNSSAADRNLPSMKIKEIQKCQAESAGPNFVAFIGQKYGPRPLPGTILAEEYEIIRVALHAHPGRETRNASLLDEWYVIDQNAIPPVYVENNASAMAQWNDLQAEIRTLLQKGAELAYLDGVLDSDTRHKYYMSELEKEIQLGIENCDHPHKRCVLILRDIVDLHNYIDDPKTTTYTEVVYNDRAEQRELPADIQNQLMRLKNRAKGLISKTNTLSHDVLWRYDDVIHPVLHKDYLNALCEELYSSLKRLVDETVPDVLANDHLPHMVEEATDHWSHCKNLTMDFCGREQLLQQLRNYVTGYSDRPLVLHGLPGAGKTKLVSKLALELSSLVPGNLLSMIRYIGFTPKSSDLRQLLLGLCSQISAALGCSPDDIPTDFNDLQRFFPELLASIPVDTTVVLILDALTKLQPDYNAHFMSWLPTNLPSNVKIVLTTLSDEQLILSRLKHEVLREPKCFVEIPPLGVQEAEKLLKHFLKSVSRRLTGPQLTAFVKRFVSCSLPLYVKLLSEEAKTLLSFDFPPIALPTDCGEAIAKLFDRLEEMYGKPLVSRVMSYMVASSTGLTDCEMDDLLSLDDFVLNDIYQVHQPTVRRVPFVKWLKIKQDISSFLSHRLADGVTVSQWEHDSFIIAARKRYLSDEAVVLEVHSMLADYFLGTWAGRPKPIESKTGNPHRPATQDATADRKVPTQPLTFSGNGNERKYEQVPRHLHKSGRHMELNTLVLFNYEWLYNKIKALSLQHIMTDFALNLSDEAALVQEALRVAAPTIERDINNLPAEITGHLLPYYATHGGIRALIRQCDTDGLKHCALLPNFPYQEVPGSSLLHTLECPVVGDYFGFVFDERYLLSKKTDKANVHVFDLVTGELKDTIFSSLGELYVTPNGLYFIIVDHVTEKSFKIHESGTGDFLGQIIVLNHLGIKADKYHAGPLCITNDRLCCVVTTDTSFLCIAE
;
A
#
# COMPACT_ATOMS: atom_id res chain seq x y z
N MET A 1 61.08 -30.19 12.56
CA MET A 1 60.10 -30.50 13.63
C MET A 1 58.80 -29.82 13.25
N ALA A 2 57.66 -30.46 12.95
CA ALA A 2 57.18 -31.80 12.60
C ALA A 2 55.64 -31.62 12.66
N LEU A 3 54.74 -31.97 11.75
CA LEU A 3 54.58 -32.87 10.60
C LEU A 3 53.48 -32.22 9.72
N VAL A 4 53.56 -32.04 8.39
CA VAL A 4 53.41 -33.01 7.28
C VAL A 4 52.33 -34.08 7.49
N VAL A 5 51.14 -33.91 6.88
CA VAL A 5 50.49 -34.86 5.94
C VAL A 5 49.45 -34.08 5.08
N PRO A 6 49.55 -34.14 3.73
CA PRO A 6 48.52 -33.68 2.79
C PRO A 6 47.78 -34.87 2.10
N THR A 7 46.52 -34.67 1.71
CA THR A 7 45.75 -35.52 0.78
C THR A 7 44.88 -34.56 -0.07
N LYS A 8 44.92 -34.48 -1.43
CA LYS A 8 44.67 -35.49 -2.50
C LYS A 8 43.34 -36.23 -2.27
N GLU A 9 42.44 -36.48 -3.21
CA GLU A 9 42.39 -36.35 -4.67
C GLU A 9 40.95 -36.71 -5.12
N GLN A 10 40.50 -36.07 -6.20
CA GLN A 10 39.84 -36.64 -7.40
C GLN A 10 38.75 -37.74 -7.35
N GLY A 11 37.74 -37.48 -8.20
CA GLY A 11 37.09 -38.41 -9.13
C GLY A 11 35.80 -37.77 -9.68
N LEU A 12 35.61 -37.44 -10.96
CA LEU A 12 36.11 -38.06 -12.19
C LEU A 12 36.13 -37.06 -13.36
N LEU A 13 37.18 -37.21 -14.17
CA LEU A 13 37.51 -36.55 -15.42
C LEU A 13 38.01 -37.69 -16.34
N GLN A 14 37.53 -37.76 -17.58
CA GLN A 14 38.13 -38.46 -18.74
C GLN A 14 37.56 -37.77 -19.98
N THR A 15 38.28 -37.40 -21.04
CA THR A 15 39.65 -37.66 -21.54
C THR A 15 39.87 -36.64 -22.69
N PHE A 16 40.87 -35.76 -22.64
CA PHE A 16 42.24 -35.86 -23.19
C PHE A 16 42.41 -36.05 -24.71
N ASN A 17 42.99 -35.02 -25.34
CA ASN A 17 44.19 -35.00 -26.22
C ASN A 17 43.98 -34.09 -27.44
N ALA A 18 44.92 -33.33 -27.99
CA ALA A 18 46.23 -32.75 -27.61
C ALA A 18 46.76 -32.06 -28.90
N VAL A 19 47.80 -31.21 -28.77
CA VAL A 19 48.89 -30.98 -29.74
C VAL A 19 48.79 -29.83 -30.80
N VAL A 20 49.54 -28.76 -30.50
CA VAL A 20 50.65 -28.11 -31.27
C VAL A 20 50.39 -27.18 -32.48
N PHE A 21 51.06 -26.02 -32.42
CA PHE A 21 51.41 -25.07 -33.47
C PHE A 21 52.28 -25.69 -34.60
N ALA A 22 51.92 -25.47 -35.87
CA ALA A 22 52.90 -25.30 -36.96
C ALA A 22 52.26 -24.58 -38.16
N SER A 23 52.97 -23.54 -38.60
CA SER A 23 52.90 -22.86 -39.89
C SER A 23 52.97 -23.81 -41.09
N VAL A 24 52.36 -23.45 -42.23
CA VAL A 24 53.02 -23.30 -43.56
C VAL A 24 52.00 -22.70 -44.54
N SER A 25 52.55 -21.81 -45.37
CA SER A 25 52.07 -21.06 -46.52
C SER A 25 50.97 -21.66 -47.41
N ASP A 26 50.09 -20.79 -47.93
CA ASP A 26 50.15 -20.45 -49.36
C ASP A 26 49.57 -19.06 -49.64
N GLU A 27 50.33 -18.32 -50.44
CA GLU A 27 50.12 -16.95 -50.89
C GLU A 27 49.57 -16.98 -52.36
N PRO A 28 49.56 -15.90 -53.15
CA PRO A 28 48.45 -14.97 -53.38
C PRO A 28 47.90 -15.01 -54.83
N SER A 29 46.75 -14.38 -55.10
CA SER A 29 46.59 -13.71 -56.41
C SER A 29 45.47 -12.66 -56.49
N LYS A 30 45.90 -11.43 -56.81
CA LYS A 30 45.40 -10.50 -57.84
C LYS A 30 43.86 -10.32 -57.90
N GLY A 31 43.27 -9.17 -57.60
CA GLY A 31 43.66 -7.82 -58.00
C GLY A 31 42.70 -7.27 -59.06
N ARG A 32 42.22 -6.03 -58.84
CA ARG A 32 41.57 -5.06 -59.75
C ARG A 32 40.06 -5.20 -60.04
N ARG A 33 39.27 -4.25 -59.49
CA ARG A 33 38.94 -2.91 -60.07
C ARG A 33 37.46 -2.53 -59.84
N HIS A 34 37.29 -1.32 -59.29
CA HIS A 34 36.19 -0.34 -59.47
C HIS A 34 34.73 -0.80 -59.34
N TYR A 35 33.96 -0.17 -58.43
CA TYR A 35 33.15 1.02 -58.76
C TYR A 35 32.51 1.66 -57.50
N THR A 36 32.78 2.96 -57.35
CA THR A 36 31.93 4.07 -56.86
C THR A 36 31.18 3.98 -55.52
N ALA A 37 31.63 4.84 -54.62
CA ALA A 37 30.87 5.44 -53.53
C ALA A 37 29.68 6.28 -54.04
N HIS A 38 28.47 5.97 -53.58
CA HIS A 38 27.37 6.92 -53.41
C HIS A 38 26.22 6.25 -52.64
N ARG A 39 26.24 6.29 -51.31
CA ARG A 39 25.07 6.29 -50.38
C ARG A 39 25.52 5.89 -48.98
N GLU A 40 26.12 6.81 -48.22
CA GLU A 40 26.29 6.61 -46.76
C GLU A 40 26.52 7.93 -46.01
N ARG A 41 25.93 9.03 -46.48
CA ARG A 41 26.02 10.35 -45.81
C ARG A 41 24.69 10.95 -45.35
N HIS A 42 23.58 10.21 -45.42
CA HIS A 42 22.28 10.74 -44.96
C HIS A 42 21.68 10.09 -43.71
N ASN A 43 22.20 8.97 -43.20
CA ASN A 43 21.64 8.33 -41.99
C ASN A 43 22.45 8.58 -40.70
N THR A 44 23.67 9.11 -40.78
CA THR A 44 24.50 9.38 -39.59
C THR A 44 24.30 10.78 -39.01
N PHE A 45 23.77 11.73 -39.80
CA PHE A 45 23.56 13.12 -39.37
C PHE A 45 22.23 13.38 -38.65
N VAL A 46 21.27 12.46 -38.70
CA VAL A 46 19.97 12.60 -38.02
C VAL A 46 20.01 11.99 -36.61
N ILE A 47 20.79 10.93 -36.40
CA ILE A 47 20.91 10.25 -35.11
C ILE A 47 21.85 11.02 -34.16
N GLN A 48 22.93 11.62 -34.66
CA GLN A 48 23.83 12.46 -33.85
C GLN A 48 23.22 13.81 -33.43
N ARG A 49 22.19 14.30 -34.11
CA ARG A 49 21.52 15.57 -33.75
C ARG A 49 20.41 15.36 -32.72
N ALA A 50 19.78 14.18 -32.69
CA ALA A 50 18.84 13.80 -31.64
C ALA A 50 19.56 13.44 -30.34
N SER A 51 20.73 12.77 -30.39
CA SER A 51 21.50 12.45 -29.18
C SER A 51 22.14 13.69 -28.54
N LYS A 52 22.63 14.66 -29.35
CA LYS A 52 23.17 15.93 -28.84
C LYS A 52 22.13 16.88 -28.24
N LEU A 53 20.84 16.70 -28.55
CA LEU A 53 19.76 17.53 -27.99
C LEU A 53 19.30 17.02 -26.61
N ASN A 54 19.55 15.76 -26.28
CA ASN A 54 19.30 15.21 -24.94
C ASN A 54 20.51 15.37 -23.98
N GLU A 55 21.71 15.66 -24.50
CA GLU A 55 22.96 15.78 -23.72
C GLU A 55 23.25 17.18 -23.16
N MET A 56 22.47 18.18 -23.56
CA MET A 56 22.44 19.50 -22.94
C MET A 56 21.03 19.64 -22.38
N GLY A 57 20.86 20.15 -21.16
CA GLY A 57 19.55 20.50 -20.61
C GLY A 57 18.90 21.63 -21.39
N VAL A 58 18.58 21.38 -22.66
CA VAL A 58 17.91 22.29 -23.58
C VAL A 58 16.44 22.15 -23.23
N ILE A 59 15.89 23.20 -22.63
CA ILE A 59 14.45 23.29 -22.45
C ILE A 59 13.79 23.31 -23.81
N TRP A 60 12.74 22.50 -23.92
CA TRP A 60 12.04 22.37 -25.18
C TRP A 60 11.23 23.63 -25.43
N GLU A 61 11.57 24.37 -26.49
CA GLU A 61 10.71 25.42 -26.99
C GLU A 61 9.37 24.80 -27.43
N THR A 62 8.29 25.59 -27.47
CA THR A 62 6.95 25.14 -27.89
C THR A 62 6.96 24.38 -29.22
N HIS A 63 7.88 24.73 -30.13
CA HIS A 63 8.08 24.04 -31.39
C HIS A 63 8.63 22.61 -31.22
N ASP A 64 9.56 22.40 -30.29
CA ASP A 64 10.15 21.08 -30.02
C ASP A 64 9.18 20.15 -29.28
N ILE A 65 8.38 20.70 -28.36
CA ILE A 65 7.25 19.98 -27.74
C ILE A 65 6.28 19.48 -28.82
N LYS A 66 5.84 20.37 -29.72
CA LYS A 66 4.96 20.00 -30.83
C LYS A 66 5.59 18.98 -31.76
N ARG A 67 6.89 19.10 -32.04
CA ARG A 67 7.64 18.12 -32.84
C ARG A 67 7.70 16.76 -32.14
N SER A 68 7.85 16.73 -30.82
CA SER A 68 7.88 15.46 -30.10
C SER A 68 6.51 14.81 -29.99
N VAL A 69 5.46 15.57 -29.69
CA VAL A 69 4.07 15.08 -29.79
C VAL A 69 3.83 14.47 -31.18
N ARG A 70 4.31 15.12 -32.24
CA ARG A 70 4.25 14.57 -33.60
C ARG A 70 5.02 13.26 -33.75
N ARG A 71 6.25 13.15 -33.22
CA ARG A 71 7.06 11.92 -33.26
C ARG A 71 6.41 10.76 -32.51
N VAL A 72 5.85 11.03 -31.32
CA VAL A 72 5.06 10.08 -30.55
C VAL A 72 3.94 9.54 -31.45
N LEU A 73 3.14 10.44 -32.04
CA LEU A 73 2.00 10.06 -32.88
C LEU A 73 2.36 9.45 -34.25
N GLU A 74 3.56 9.68 -34.78
CA GLU A 74 4.04 9.14 -36.06
C GLU A 74 4.52 7.69 -35.95
N LYS A 75 4.99 7.26 -34.77
CA LYS A 75 5.44 5.88 -34.49
C LYS A 75 4.28 4.91 -34.17
N ARG A 76 3.20 4.93 -34.96
CA ARG A 76 2.06 4.02 -34.76
C ARG A 76 2.42 2.57 -35.08
N GLY A 77 2.05 1.64 -34.20
CA GLY A 77 2.18 0.19 -34.40
C GLY A 77 3.47 -0.45 -33.90
N THR A 78 4.28 0.26 -33.11
CA THR A 78 5.54 -0.25 -32.53
C THR A 78 5.33 -1.03 -31.24
N MET A 79 4.30 -0.72 -30.45
CA MET A 79 4.02 -1.37 -29.17
C MET A 79 2.98 -2.49 -29.35
N ARG A 80 3.37 -3.74 -29.09
CA ARG A 80 2.48 -4.91 -29.11
C ARG A 80 2.08 -5.27 -27.68
N LEU A 81 0.88 -4.89 -27.28
CA LEU A 81 0.22 -5.35 -26.05
C LEU A 81 -0.75 -6.47 -26.39
N ASP A 82 -0.98 -7.39 -25.45
CA ASP A 82 -2.09 -8.33 -25.58
C ASP A 82 -3.45 -7.61 -25.49
N GLN A 83 -4.52 -8.30 -25.87
CA GLN A 83 -5.84 -7.68 -25.98
C GLN A 83 -6.37 -7.19 -24.62
N THR A 84 -6.07 -7.92 -23.54
CA THR A 84 -6.49 -7.60 -22.17
C THR A 84 -5.79 -6.35 -21.66
N SER A 85 -4.46 -6.27 -21.78
CA SER A 85 -3.66 -5.12 -21.37
C SER A 85 -4.00 -3.87 -22.20
N ALA A 86 -4.23 -4.03 -23.50
CA ALA A 86 -4.67 -2.95 -24.36
C ALA A 86 -6.07 -2.43 -23.95
N GLY A 87 -6.98 -3.33 -23.57
CA GLY A 87 -8.30 -2.99 -23.02
C GLY A 87 -8.20 -2.18 -21.72
N LEU A 88 -7.38 -2.63 -20.77
CA LEU A 88 -7.13 -1.95 -19.49
C LEU A 88 -6.52 -0.55 -19.66
N ILE A 89 -5.48 -0.42 -20.49
CA ILE A 89 -4.84 0.88 -20.79
C ILE A 89 -5.83 1.82 -21.48
N ALA A 90 -6.64 1.32 -22.42
CA ALA A 90 -7.64 2.14 -23.09
C ALA A 90 -8.88 2.43 -22.21
N GLY A 91 -9.03 1.77 -21.07
CA GLY A 91 -10.25 1.84 -20.26
C GLY A 91 -11.48 1.30 -20.97
N ARG A 92 -11.29 0.36 -21.90
CA ARG A 92 -12.36 -0.37 -22.59
C ARG A 92 -12.60 -1.69 -21.87
N VAL A 93 -12.87 -1.59 -20.58
CA VAL A 93 -13.05 -2.75 -19.69
C VAL A 93 -14.49 -2.82 -19.21
N THR A 94 -15.06 -4.03 -19.26
CA THR A 94 -16.26 -4.36 -18.50
C THR A 94 -15.87 -4.76 -17.08
N GLU A 95 -16.85 -4.83 -16.17
CA GLU A 95 -16.59 -5.23 -14.77
C GLU A 95 -15.94 -6.62 -14.68
N ASP A 96 -16.25 -7.51 -15.62
CA ASP A 96 -15.69 -8.86 -15.70
C ASP A 96 -14.25 -8.88 -16.26
N ASP A 97 -13.87 -7.88 -17.07
CA ASP A 97 -12.52 -7.78 -17.66
C ASP A 97 -11.48 -7.22 -16.67
N ILE A 98 -11.92 -6.60 -15.57
CA ILE A 98 -11.04 -6.04 -14.54
C ILE A 98 -10.56 -7.19 -13.64
N PRO A 99 -9.25 -7.51 -13.64
CA PRO A 99 -8.71 -8.59 -12.83
C PRO A 99 -8.87 -8.25 -11.34
N SER A 100 -8.98 -9.28 -10.51
CA SER A 100 -8.77 -9.09 -9.07
C SER A 100 -7.31 -8.72 -8.84
N VAL A 101 -7.03 -7.84 -7.88
CA VAL A 101 -5.66 -7.52 -7.46
C VAL A 101 -4.91 -8.83 -7.23
N ALA A 102 -3.87 -9.08 -8.01
CA ALA A 102 -3.03 -10.25 -7.83
C ALA A 102 -2.34 -10.11 -6.47
N THR A 103 -2.80 -10.85 -5.48
CA THR A 103 -2.14 -10.91 -4.20
C THR A 103 -0.82 -11.64 -4.41
N ARG A 104 0.27 -10.87 -4.50
CA ARG A 104 1.66 -11.36 -4.42
C ARG A 104 1.91 -11.86 -2.99
N ALA A 105 1.22 -12.91 -2.57
CA ALA A 105 1.28 -13.46 -1.22
C ALA A 105 1.04 -14.97 -1.25
N VAL A 106 1.76 -15.68 -0.39
CA VAL A 106 1.54 -17.10 -0.11
C VAL A 106 0.87 -17.19 1.26
N ARG A 107 -0.43 -17.42 1.27
CA ARG A 107 -1.23 -17.48 2.50
C ARG A 107 -1.61 -18.91 2.80
N VAL A 108 -1.16 -19.43 3.94
CA VAL A 108 -1.37 -20.83 4.32
C VAL A 108 -2.18 -20.90 5.60
N TYR A 109 -3.34 -21.55 5.52
CA TYR A 109 -4.12 -21.91 6.71
C TYR A 109 -3.61 -23.22 7.31
N ILE A 110 -3.44 -23.26 8.64
CA ILE A 110 -3.00 -24.45 9.36
C ILE A 110 -4.16 -25.05 10.13
N CYS A 111 -4.62 -26.21 9.67
CA CYS A 111 -5.55 -27.07 10.36
C CYS A 111 -4.80 -28.10 11.21
N SER A 112 -5.21 -28.31 12.46
CA SER A 112 -4.52 -29.29 13.33
C SER A 112 -5.45 -29.93 14.36
N SER A 113 -5.33 -31.26 14.47
CA SER A 113 -6.14 -32.07 15.35
C SER A 113 -5.57 -32.10 16.79
N GLY A 114 -6.15 -31.29 17.66
CA GLY A 114 -5.82 -31.29 19.09
C GLY A 114 -4.69 -30.34 19.49
N PRO A 115 -4.36 -30.30 20.79
CA PRO A 115 -3.39 -29.38 21.31
C PRO A 115 -1.99 -29.94 21.03
N VAL A 116 -1.48 -29.67 19.82
CA VAL A 116 -0.03 -29.53 19.64
C VAL A 116 0.51 -28.38 20.54
N TYR A 117 -0.41 -27.57 21.11
CA TYR A 117 -0.18 -26.43 22.01
C TYR A 117 -0.58 -26.62 23.49
N GLY A 118 -1.35 -27.65 23.83
CA GLY A 118 -2.02 -27.77 25.14
C GLY A 118 -1.13 -28.21 26.30
N ALA A 119 0.19 -28.20 26.10
CA ALA A 119 1.16 -28.22 27.18
C ALA A 119 1.38 -26.82 27.80
N LEU A 120 0.49 -25.84 27.58
CA LEU A 120 0.55 -24.49 28.17
C LEU A 120 0.49 -24.44 29.71
N LYS A 121 0.34 -25.59 30.41
CA LYS A 121 0.49 -25.67 31.87
C LYS A 121 1.82 -26.28 32.33
N SER A 122 2.52 -27.03 31.48
CA SER A 122 3.78 -27.70 31.84
C SER A 122 4.93 -27.09 31.05
N ARG A 123 6.10 -27.02 31.66
CA ARG A 123 7.31 -26.36 31.14
C ARG A 123 7.91 -27.00 29.88
N VAL A 124 7.12 -27.69 29.06
CA VAL A 124 7.64 -28.50 27.97
C VAL A 124 7.02 -28.13 26.64
N GLN A 125 7.92 -27.55 25.86
CA GLN A 125 7.85 -27.27 24.45
C GLN A 125 7.54 -28.57 23.69
N VAL A 126 6.68 -28.51 22.68
CA VAL A 126 6.74 -29.43 21.55
C VAL A 126 6.76 -28.56 20.30
N PRO A 127 7.94 -28.34 19.68
CA PRO A 127 8.10 -27.44 18.55
C PRO A 127 7.72 -28.20 17.27
N VAL A 128 6.43 -28.24 16.96
CA VAL A 128 5.97 -28.89 15.72
C VAL A 128 5.27 -27.88 14.81
N VAL A 129 4.57 -26.89 15.36
CA VAL A 129 3.75 -25.95 14.55
C VAL A 129 3.60 -24.58 15.21
N ASN A 130 4.68 -24.03 15.78
CA ASN A 130 4.71 -22.67 16.34
C ASN A 130 5.84 -21.88 15.65
N ASP A 131 5.94 -20.57 15.83
CA ASP A 131 7.02 -19.69 15.31
C ASP A 131 8.45 -20.13 15.72
N SER A 132 8.55 -21.19 16.51
CA SER A 132 9.78 -21.92 16.85
C SER A 132 10.23 -22.96 15.81
N VAL A 133 9.46 -23.21 14.74
CA VAL A 133 9.95 -24.06 13.65
C VAL A 133 10.94 -23.25 12.82
N PRO A 134 12.21 -23.68 12.67
CA PRO A 134 13.16 -23.02 11.77
C PRO A 134 12.61 -22.86 10.35
N SER A 135 11.71 -23.75 9.93
CA SER A 135 11.01 -23.68 8.66
C SER A 135 10.07 -22.48 8.52
N HIS A 136 9.47 -21.91 9.58
CA HIS A 136 8.58 -20.75 9.43
C HIS A 136 9.37 -19.54 8.94
N THR A 137 10.36 -19.09 9.72
CA THR A 137 11.25 -17.98 9.35
C THR A 137 11.98 -18.28 8.05
N ARG A 138 12.44 -19.52 7.80
CA ARG A 138 13.08 -19.87 6.52
C ARG A 138 12.11 -19.86 5.32
N THR A 139 10.85 -20.25 5.50
CA THR A 139 9.84 -20.22 4.43
C THR A 139 9.40 -18.78 4.18
N GLU A 140 9.22 -17.99 5.23
CA GLU A 140 8.95 -16.56 5.15
C GLU A 140 10.09 -15.82 4.46
N GLU A 141 11.35 -16.02 4.88
CA GLU A 141 12.53 -15.49 4.20
C GLU A 141 12.60 -15.92 2.73
N TYR A 142 12.27 -17.19 2.45
CA TYR A 142 12.21 -17.67 1.07
C TYR A 142 11.13 -16.96 0.25
N ILE A 143 9.94 -16.76 0.80
CA ILE A 143 8.83 -16.10 0.11
C ILE A 143 9.06 -14.60 -0.04
N LEU A 144 9.77 -13.97 0.91
CA LEU A 144 10.25 -12.60 0.75
C LEU A 144 11.18 -12.45 -0.47
N THR A 145 11.90 -13.51 -0.89
CA THR A 145 12.67 -13.48 -2.15
C THR A 145 11.82 -13.41 -3.42
N TRP A 146 10.52 -13.69 -3.31
CA TRP A 146 9.54 -13.57 -4.38
C TRP A 146 8.68 -12.31 -4.25
N ASN A 147 9.09 -11.32 -3.43
CA ASN A 147 8.26 -10.17 -3.04
C ASN A 147 6.88 -10.60 -2.49
N GLY A 148 6.84 -11.78 -1.87
CA GLY A 148 5.64 -12.34 -1.29
C GLY A 148 5.59 -12.14 0.22
N HIS A 149 4.39 -12.23 0.79
CA HIS A 149 4.22 -12.44 2.23
C HIS A 149 3.82 -13.88 2.51
N PHE A 150 4.44 -14.47 3.52
CA PHE A 150 4.03 -15.76 4.04
C PHE A 150 3.17 -15.58 5.27
N LEU A 151 1.88 -15.89 5.15
CA LEU A 151 0.97 -15.79 6.28
C LEU A 151 0.64 -17.18 6.81
N TRP A 152 1.11 -17.47 8.03
CA TRP A 152 0.68 -18.61 8.81
C TRP A 152 -0.56 -18.26 9.61
N THR A 153 -1.70 -18.75 9.14
CA THR A 153 -2.95 -18.45 9.82
C THR A 153 -3.46 -19.66 10.58
N ARG A 154 -3.56 -19.51 11.91
CA ARG A 154 -4.24 -20.46 12.78
C ARG A 154 -5.17 -19.74 13.75
N CYS A 155 -6.45 -20.09 13.70
CA CYS A 155 -7.46 -19.57 14.61
C CYS A 155 -7.74 -20.61 15.72
N THR A 156 -6.89 -20.70 16.75
CA THR A 156 -7.20 -21.55 17.93
C THR A 156 -7.88 -20.77 19.04
N ARG A 157 -8.67 -21.44 19.89
CA ARG A 157 -9.21 -20.85 21.12
C ARG A 157 -8.05 -20.50 22.07
N ASP A 158 -8.06 -19.28 22.61
CA ASP A 158 -7.15 -18.86 23.66
C ASP A 158 -7.49 -19.63 24.94
N TYR A 159 -6.66 -20.60 25.33
CA TYR A 159 -6.75 -21.25 26.66
C TYR A 159 -6.02 -20.45 27.75
N GLY A 160 -5.73 -19.16 27.50
CA GLY A 160 -4.83 -18.32 28.31
C GLY A 160 -5.43 -17.61 29.52
N SER A 161 -6.71 -17.78 29.86
CA SER A 161 -7.32 -17.05 30.98
C SER A 161 -8.21 -17.94 31.86
N THR A 162 -7.64 -18.98 32.46
CA THR A 162 -8.25 -19.59 33.65
C THR A 162 -7.17 -19.90 34.67
N VAL A 163 -7.08 -19.05 35.69
CA VAL A 163 -6.92 -19.35 37.13
C VAL A 163 -6.48 -18.07 37.85
N GLY A 164 -7.32 -17.58 38.77
CA GLY A 164 -6.94 -16.61 39.79
C GLY A 164 -7.77 -15.32 39.82
N ASN A 165 -8.91 -15.38 40.51
CA ASN A 165 -9.65 -14.26 41.14
C ASN A 165 -9.93 -13.00 40.32
N GLY A 166 -11.20 -12.86 39.90
CA GLY A 166 -11.90 -11.58 40.01
C GLY A 166 -11.77 -10.59 38.84
N MET A 167 -11.79 -11.08 37.60
CA MET A 167 -12.36 -10.39 36.43
C MET A 167 -12.22 -11.36 35.27
N ALA A 168 -13.25 -12.17 35.03
CA ALA A 168 -13.34 -12.92 33.81
C ALA A 168 -13.33 -11.89 32.66
N TRP A 169 -12.36 -11.98 31.76
CA TRP A 169 -12.59 -11.52 30.40
C TRP A 169 -13.93 -12.15 30.00
N ASN A 170 -14.95 -11.33 29.73
CA ASN A 170 -16.23 -11.81 29.22
C ASN A 170 -15.98 -12.41 27.82
N SER A 171 -15.40 -13.60 27.77
CA SER A 171 -15.03 -14.34 26.55
C SER A 171 -16.25 -14.92 25.83
N SER A 172 -17.47 -14.68 26.32
CA SER A 172 -18.67 -15.31 25.80
C SER A 172 -19.14 -14.77 24.45
N ALA A 173 -18.70 -13.58 24.01
CA ALA A 173 -19.06 -13.03 22.69
C ALA A 173 -17.96 -13.23 21.64
N ALA A 174 -16.70 -12.96 21.99
CA ALA A 174 -15.56 -13.04 21.07
C ALA A 174 -15.17 -14.48 20.65
N ASP A 175 -15.59 -15.49 21.40
CA ASP A 175 -15.37 -16.91 21.04
C ASP A 175 -16.51 -17.52 20.20
N ARG A 176 -17.71 -16.90 20.15
CA ARG A 176 -18.83 -17.39 19.31
C ARG A 176 -18.53 -17.32 17.83
N ASN A 177 -17.82 -16.27 17.41
CA ASN A 177 -17.52 -16.02 16.00
C ASN A 177 -16.30 -16.78 15.50
N LEU A 178 -15.53 -17.43 16.38
CA LEU A 178 -14.29 -18.12 15.99
C LEU A 178 -14.49 -19.19 14.90
N PRO A 179 -15.53 -20.05 14.95
CA PRO A 179 -15.79 -21.00 13.86
C PRO A 179 -16.07 -20.30 12.52
N SER A 180 -16.90 -19.25 12.52
CA SER A 180 -17.19 -18.49 11.30
C SER A 180 -15.96 -17.77 10.74
N MET A 181 -15.07 -17.32 11.62
CA MET A 181 -13.82 -16.67 11.29
C MET A 181 -12.81 -17.65 10.66
N LYS A 182 -12.68 -18.87 11.22
CA LYS A 182 -11.89 -19.96 10.61
C LYS A 182 -12.30 -20.21 9.17
N ILE A 183 -13.61 -20.30 8.92
CA ILE A 183 -14.16 -20.57 7.58
C ILE A 183 -13.77 -19.46 6.61
N LYS A 184 -14.00 -18.19 6.98
CA LYS A 184 -13.65 -17.04 6.15
C LYS A 184 -12.15 -17.00 5.83
N GLU A 185 -11.32 -17.34 6.79
CA GLU A 185 -9.87 -17.28 6.62
C GLU A 185 -9.33 -18.42 5.74
N ILE A 186 -9.93 -19.62 5.80
CA ILE A 186 -9.64 -20.70 4.85
C ILE A 186 -9.99 -20.26 3.43
N GLN A 187 -11.19 -19.70 3.23
CA GLN A 187 -11.63 -19.19 1.94
C GLN A 187 -10.71 -18.08 1.42
N LYS A 188 -10.26 -17.19 2.31
CA LYS A 188 -9.31 -16.14 1.99
C LYS A 188 -7.96 -16.68 1.55
N CYS A 189 -7.40 -17.66 2.26
CA CYS A 189 -6.16 -18.34 1.85
C CYS A 189 -6.33 -19.01 0.47
N GLN A 190 -7.48 -19.61 0.20
CA GLN A 190 -7.77 -20.24 -1.10
C GLN A 190 -7.90 -19.23 -2.25
N ALA A 191 -8.52 -18.08 -2.00
CA ALA A 191 -8.74 -17.04 -3.00
C ALA A 191 -7.48 -16.21 -3.29
N GLU A 192 -6.67 -15.93 -2.27
CA GLU A 192 -5.58 -14.96 -2.35
C GLU A 192 -4.17 -15.58 -2.42
N SER A 193 -3.98 -16.87 -2.10
CA SER A 193 -2.63 -17.46 -2.12
C SER A 193 -2.16 -17.78 -3.54
N ALA A 194 -0.98 -17.26 -3.91
CA ALA A 194 -0.30 -17.58 -5.17
C ALA A 194 0.31 -18.99 -5.20
N GLY A 195 0.35 -19.71 -4.07
CA GLY A 195 0.92 -21.06 -4.00
C GLY A 195 0.19 -21.96 -3.01
N PRO A 196 0.89 -22.65 -2.09
CA PRO A 196 0.22 -23.47 -1.10
C PRO A 196 -0.77 -22.61 -0.29
N ASN A 197 -1.94 -23.18 0.01
CA ASN A 197 -3.01 -22.46 0.72
C ASN A 197 -3.49 -23.15 2.01
N PHE A 198 -3.14 -24.44 2.19
CA PHE A 198 -3.65 -25.22 3.31
C PHE A 198 -2.67 -26.31 3.75
N VAL A 199 -2.41 -26.39 5.06
CA VAL A 199 -1.63 -27.45 5.69
C VAL A 199 -2.49 -28.12 6.76
N ALA A 200 -2.66 -29.43 6.66
CA ALA A 200 -3.41 -30.23 7.62
C ALA A 200 -2.48 -31.11 8.45
N PHE A 201 -2.46 -30.93 9.77
CA PHE A 201 -1.78 -31.83 10.70
C PHE A 201 -2.80 -32.70 11.44
N ILE A 202 -2.91 -33.98 11.04
CA ILE A 202 -3.88 -34.93 11.58
C ILE A 202 -3.17 -36.02 12.39
N GLY A 203 -3.44 -36.02 13.70
CA GLY A 203 -3.03 -37.01 14.69
C GLY A 203 -4.12 -38.06 14.96
N GLN A 204 -4.25 -38.50 16.21
CA GLN A 204 -5.24 -39.50 16.67
C GLN A 204 -6.44 -38.89 17.42
N LYS A 205 -6.59 -37.56 17.39
CA LYS A 205 -7.71 -36.84 18.03
C LYS A 205 -8.69 -36.36 16.99
N TYR A 206 -9.96 -36.72 17.10
CA TYR A 206 -10.98 -36.24 16.15
C TYR A 206 -11.47 -34.83 16.47
N GLY A 207 -11.43 -34.43 17.75
CA GLY A 207 -11.72 -33.08 18.21
C GLY A 207 -13.16 -32.87 18.71
N PRO A 208 -13.43 -31.70 19.33
CA PRO A 208 -14.74 -31.39 19.85
C PRO A 208 -15.79 -31.22 18.74
N ARG A 209 -17.03 -31.53 19.08
CA ARG A 209 -18.24 -31.33 18.26
C ARG A 209 -19.05 -30.17 18.88
N PRO A 210 -18.66 -28.90 18.66
CA PRO A 210 -19.30 -27.77 19.32
C PRO A 210 -20.77 -27.65 18.91
N LEU A 211 -21.58 -27.05 19.79
CA LEU A 211 -22.94 -26.67 19.41
C LEU A 211 -22.90 -25.66 18.25
N PRO A 212 -23.85 -25.73 17.30
CA PRO A 212 -23.95 -24.73 16.26
C PRO A 212 -24.36 -23.39 16.88
N GLY A 213 -23.58 -22.32 16.68
CA GLY A 213 -23.97 -20.99 17.18
C GLY A 213 -25.24 -20.44 16.50
N THR A 214 -25.52 -20.93 15.29
CA THR A 214 -26.72 -20.63 14.50
C THR A 214 -27.19 -21.87 13.75
N ILE A 215 -28.51 -22.07 13.64
CA ILE A 215 -29.14 -23.18 12.88
C ILE A 215 -30.20 -22.57 11.97
N LEU A 216 -30.31 -23.02 10.71
CA LEU A 216 -31.37 -22.55 9.81
C LEU A 216 -32.75 -22.84 10.42
N ALA A 217 -33.68 -21.89 10.31
CA ALA A 217 -35.00 -22.05 10.93
C ALA A 217 -35.73 -23.31 10.41
N GLU A 218 -35.62 -23.60 9.12
CA GLU A 218 -36.17 -24.82 8.53
C GLU A 218 -35.55 -26.09 9.13
N GLU A 219 -34.21 -26.17 9.21
CA GLU A 219 -33.49 -27.31 9.81
C GLU A 219 -33.87 -27.50 11.29
N TYR A 220 -33.96 -26.40 12.04
CA TYR A 220 -34.28 -26.42 13.47
C TYR A 220 -35.71 -26.91 13.73
N GLU A 221 -36.70 -26.42 12.98
CA GLU A 221 -38.09 -26.86 13.15
C GLU A 221 -38.27 -28.33 12.77
N ILE A 222 -37.60 -28.82 11.73
CA ILE A 222 -37.61 -30.25 11.35
C ILE A 222 -37.10 -31.11 12.52
N ILE A 223 -35.96 -30.73 13.10
CA ILE A 223 -35.35 -31.44 14.24
C ILE A 223 -36.27 -31.40 15.46
N ARG A 224 -36.87 -30.24 15.75
CA ARG A 224 -37.80 -30.05 16.86
C ARG A 224 -39.05 -30.91 16.69
N VAL A 225 -39.66 -30.93 15.52
CA VAL A 225 -40.83 -31.76 15.21
C VAL A 225 -40.49 -33.25 15.36
N ALA A 226 -39.35 -33.71 14.86
CA ALA A 226 -38.91 -35.10 15.00
C ALA A 226 -38.73 -35.50 16.47
N LEU A 227 -38.14 -34.64 17.30
CA LEU A 227 -37.97 -34.90 18.74
C LEU A 227 -39.30 -35.05 19.47
N HIS A 228 -40.30 -34.22 19.13
CA HIS A 228 -41.63 -34.30 19.74
C HIS A 228 -42.48 -35.44 19.19
N ALA A 229 -42.30 -35.83 17.93
CA ALA A 229 -43.01 -36.95 17.30
C ALA A 229 -42.58 -38.31 17.86
N HIS A 230 -41.35 -38.43 18.36
CA HIS A 230 -40.78 -39.66 18.92
C HIS A 230 -40.48 -39.52 20.43
N PRO A 231 -41.50 -39.49 21.32
CA PRO A 231 -41.29 -39.34 22.75
C PRO A 231 -40.64 -40.59 23.36
N GLY A 232 -39.52 -40.40 24.05
CA GLY A 232 -38.74 -41.48 24.65
C GLY A 232 -37.75 -40.96 25.69
N ARG A 233 -36.96 -41.86 26.28
CA ARG A 233 -35.98 -41.50 27.32
C ARG A 233 -34.95 -40.47 26.85
N GLU A 234 -34.56 -40.54 25.57
CA GLU A 234 -33.55 -39.68 24.94
C GLU A 234 -34.12 -38.34 24.43
N THR A 235 -35.44 -38.23 24.25
CA THR A 235 -36.11 -37.04 23.71
C THR A 235 -36.94 -36.28 24.74
N ARG A 236 -37.06 -36.81 25.98
CA ARG A 236 -37.87 -36.23 27.08
C ARG A 236 -37.58 -34.77 27.40
N ASN A 237 -36.37 -34.30 27.14
CA ASN A 237 -35.90 -32.94 27.45
C ASN A 237 -35.84 -32.05 26.19
N ALA A 238 -36.59 -32.38 25.13
CA ALA A 238 -36.60 -31.62 23.88
C ALA A 238 -36.96 -30.14 24.06
N SER A 239 -37.74 -29.78 25.08
CA SER A 239 -38.09 -28.38 25.39
C SER A 239 -36.88 -27.51 25.75
N LEU A 240 -35.74 -28.11 26.14
CA LEU A 240 -34.50 -27.37 26.37
C LEU A 240 -34.05 -26.64 25.10
N LEU A 241 -34.28 -27.19 23.92
CA LEU A 241 -33.90 -26.51 22.68
C LEU A 241 -34.59 -25.15 22.57
N ASP A 242 -35.88 -25.06 22.91
CA ASP A 242 -36.69 -23.84 22.83
C ASP A 242 -36.27 -22.74 23.83
N GLU A 243 -35.61 -23.13 24.93
CA GLU A 243 -35.05 -22.20 25.91
C GLU A 243 -33.70 -21.62 25.43
N TRP A 244 -32.91 -22.45 24.74
CA TRP A 244 -31.52 -22.16 24.38
C TRP A 244 -31.34 -21.60 22.97
N TYR A 245 -32.28 -21.82 22.07
CA TYR A 245 -32.25 -21.31 20.71
C TYR A 245 -33.44 -20.38 20.48
N VAL A 246 -33.15 -19.12 20.15
CA VAL A 246 -34.17 -18.10 19.86
C VAL A 246 -34.07 -17.70 18.40
N ILE A 247 -35.22 -17.58 17.74
CA ILE A 247 -35.28 -17.21 16.33
C ILE A 247 -34.84 -15.74 16.13
N ASP A 248 -33.82 -15.55 15.28
CA ASP A 248 -33.42 -14.27 14.72
C ASP A 248 -34.07 -14.08 13.34
N GLN A 249 -35.12 -13.27 13.30
CA GLN A 249 -35.81 -12.91 12.06
C GLN A 249 -35.06 -11.83 11.26
N ASN A 250 -33.99 -11.25 11.82
CA ASN A 250 -33.14 -10.29 11.10
C ASN A 250 -32.22 -11.02 10.11
N ALA A 251 -31.90 -12.30 10.31
CA ALA A 251 -31.19 -13.11 9.33
C ALA A 251 -32.09 -13.51 8.15
N ILE A 252 -31.52 -13.63 6.94
CA ILE A 252 -32.22 -14.03 5.71
C ILE A 252 -31.46 -15.20 5.04
N PRO A 253 -31.98 -16.43 5.02
CA PRO A 253 -33.21 -16.88 5.69
C PRO A 253 -33.10 -16.79 7.23
N PRO A 254 -34.23 -16.81 7.97
CA PRO A 254 -34.22 -16.77 9.43
C PRO A 254 -33.41 -17.92 10.04
N VAL A 255 -32.74 -17.65 11.16
CA VAL A 255 -31.93 -18.63 11.88
C VAL A 255 -32.28 -18.64 13.36
N TYR A 256 -32.16 -19.78 14.00
CA TYR A 256 -32.14 -19.87 15.46
C TYR A 256 -30.73 -19.61 15.96
N VAL A 257 -30.59 -18.71 16.93
CA VAL A 257 -29.31 -18.29 17.53
C VAL A 257 -29.24 -18.76 18.97
N GLU A 258 -28.07 -19.23 19.39
CA GLU A 258 -27.81 -19.63 20.77
C GLU A 258 -27.97 -18.44 21.75
N ASN A 259 -28.97 -18.54 22.64
CA ASN A 259 -29.25 -17.58 23.70
C ASN A 259 -28.46 -17.94 24.96
N ASN A 260 -27.64 -17.03 25.46
CA ASN A 260 -26.64 -17.34 26.50
C ASN A 260 -26.82 -16.48 27.76
N ALA A 261 -28.07 -16.23 28.14
CA ALA A 261 -28.41 -15.31 29.23
C ALA A 261 -28.03 -15.80 30.64
N SER A 262 -27.30 -16.92 30.79
CA SER A 262 -27.00 -17.47 32.11
C SER A 262 -25.60 -18.06 32.27
N ALA A 263 -24.81 -17.39 33.10
CA ALA A 263 -23.62 -17.95 33.74
C ALA A 263 -24.04 -19.10 34.68
N MET A 264 -23.92 -20.34 34.23
CA MET A 264 -24.31 -21.52 35.02
C MET A 264 -23.11 -22.44 35.26
N ALA A 265 -22.92 -22.82 36.53
CA ALA A 265 -21.91 -23.79 36.97
C ALA A 265 -22.10 -25.20 36.37
N GLN A 266 -23.22 -25.45 35.69
CA GLN A 266 -23.61 -26.72 35.04
C GLN A 266 -23.57 -26.65 33.50
N TRP A 267 -22.97 -25.60 32.92
CA TRP A 267 -22.97 -25.38 31.47
C TRP A 267 -22.43 -26.56 30.66
N ASN A 268 -21.37 -27.22 31.12
CA ASN A 268 -20.76 -28.34 30.39
C ASN A 268 -21.70 -29.55 30.25
N ASP A 269 -22.43 -29.88 31.32
CA ASP A 269 -23.37 -31.02 31.33
C ASP A 269 -24.59 -30.71 30.47
N LEU A 270 -25.12 -29.49 30.59
CA LEU A 270 -26.24 -29.01 29.78
C LEU A 270 -25.87 -28.91 28.29
N GLN A 271 -24.65 -28.47 27.97
CA GLN A 271 -24.16 -28.41 26.60
C GLN A 271 -24.04 -29.81 25.98
N ALA A 272 -23.63 -30.81 26.76
CA ALA A 272 -23.61 -32.19 26.31
C ALA A 272 -25.03 -32.71 26.03
N GLU A 273 -26.00 -32.37 26.87
CA GLU A 273 -27.41 -32.73 26.70
C GLU A 273 -28.08 -32.07 25.49
N ILE A 274 -27.85 -30.77 25.26
CA ILE A 274 -28.35 -30.07 24.06
C ILE A 274 -27.74 -30.70 22.80
N ARG A 275 -26.46 -31.07 22.84
CA ARG A 275 -25.78 -31.72 21.72
C ARG A 275 -26.41 -33.08 21.40
N THR A 276 -26.68 -33.90 22.41
CA THR A 276 -27.31 -35.20 22.19
C THR A 276 -28.73 -35.06 21.66
N LEU A 277 -29.49 -34.07 22.13
CA LEU A 277 -30.82 -33.75 21.57
C LEU A 277 -30.75 -33.36 20.09
N LEU A 278 -29.85 -32.45 19.70
CA LEU A 278 -29.68 -32.06 18.30
C LEU A 278 -29.26 -33.24 17.42
N GLN A 279 -28.29 -34.04 17.87
CA GLN A 279 -27.86 -35.24 17.16
C GLN A 279 -28.99 -36.26 17.01
N LYS A 280 -29.74 -36.50 18.09
CA LYS A 280 -30.84 -37.45 18.07
C LYS A 280 -31.99 -36.99 17.20
N GLY A 281 -32.35 -35.70 17.28
CA GLY A 281 -33.40 -35.12 16.45
C GLY A 281 -33.02 -35.14 14.97
N ALA A 282 -31.76 -34.87 14.62
CA ALA A 282 -31.27 -35.00 13.26
C ALA A 282 -31.29 -36.46 12.76
N GLU A 283 -30.96 -37.43 13.62
CA GLU A 283 -31.07 -38.86 13.30
C GLU A 283 -32.52 -39.29 13.05
N LEU A 284 -33.45 -38.89 13.92
CA LEU A 284 -34.87 -39.19 13.77
C LEU A 284 -35.44 -38.55 12.50
N ALA A 285 -35.13 -37.29 12.24
CA ALA A 285 -35.57 -36.59 11.03
C ALA A 285 -35.01 -37.23 9.74
N TYR A 286 -33.80 -37.77 9.78
CA TYR A 286 -33.22 -38.54 8.68
C TYR A 286 -33.95 -39.88 8.47
N LEU A 287 -34.28 -40.60 9.55
CA LEU A 287 -35.05 -41.85 9.49
C LEU A 287 -36.48 -41.63 8.98
N ASP A 288 -37.08 -40.48 9.31
CA ASP A 288 -38.40 -40.07 8.82
C ASP A 288 -38.36 -39.59 7.35
N GLY A 289 -37.17 -39.48 6.73
CA GLY A 289 -36.99 -39.08 5.35
C GLY A 289 -37.17 -37.58 5.08
N VAL A 290 -37.18 -36.75 6.12
CA VAL A 290 -37.37 -35.29 6.04
C VAL A 290 -36.04 -34.54 6.01
N LEU A 291 -34.96 -35.18 6.48
CA LEU A 291 -33.61 -34.64 6.48
C LEU A 291 -32.68 -35.51 5.60
N ASP A 292 -31.83 -34.89 4.79
CA ASP A 292 -30.84 -35.62 3.98
C ASP A 292 -29.62 -36.05 4.81
N SER A 293 -28.82 -36.99 4.27
CA SER A 293 -27.66 -37.56 4.97
C SER A 293 -26.56 -36.53 5.26
N ASP A 294 -26.35 -35.55 4.37
CA ASP A 294 -25.29 -34.56 4.52
C ASP A 294 -25.68 -33.56 5.62
N THR A 295 -26.93 -33.09 5.61
CA THR A 295 -27.46 -32.23 6.67
C THR A 295 -27.48 -32.92 8.02
N ARG A 296 -27.83 -34.21 8.08
CA ARG A 296 -27.68 -35.00 9.32
C ARG A 296 -26.23 -34.99 9.82
N HIS A 297 -25.26 -35.24 8.93
CA HIS A 297 -23.84 -35.34 9.30
C HIS A 297 -23.30 -34.03 9.92
N LYS A 298 -23.81 -32.86 9.51
CA LYS A 298 -23.41 -31.54 10.08
C LYS A 298 -23.44 -31.48 11.61
N TYR A 299 -24.35 -32.20 12.26
CA TYR A 299 -24.51 -32.26 13.73
C TYR A 299 -23.58 -33.27 14.42
N TYR A 300 -22.95 -34.15 13.64
CA TYR A 300 -21.97 -35.14 14.12
C TYR A 300 -20.53 -34.75 13.83
N MET A 301 -20.29 -33.81 12.90
CA MET A 301 -18.95 -33.36 12.51
C MET A 301 -18.19 -32.63 13.61
N SER A 302 -16.90 -32.93 13.76
CA SER A 302 -15.98 -32.14 14.58
C SER A 302 -15.52 -30.85 13.87
N GLU A 303 -14.90 -29.93 14.62
CA GLU A 303 -14.25 -28.75 14.02
C GLU A 303 -13.17 -29.15 13.01
N LEU A 304 -12.39 -30.19 13.32
CA LEU A 304 -11.35 -30.71 12.44
C LEU A 304 -11.93 -31.16 11.12
N GLU A 305 -13.00 -31.96 11.14
CA GLU A 305 -13.62 -32.45 9.90
C GLU A 305 -14.14 -31.29 9.04
N LYS A 306 -14.76 -30.27 9.66
CA LYS A 306 -15.22 -29.07 8.95
C LYS A 306 -14.07 -28.32 8.27
N GLU A 307 -12.95 -28.13 8.96
CA GLU A 307 -11.76 -27.46 8.40
C GLU A 307 -11.14 -28.27 7.26
N ILE A 308 -11.05 -29.60 7.37
CA ILE A 308 -10.52 -30.48 6.30
C ILE A 308 -11.44 -30.49 5.08
N GLN A 309 -12.76 -30.56 5.28
CA GLN A 309 -13.72 -30.51 4.18
C GLN A 309 -13.58 -29.19 3.41
N LEU A 310 -13.51 -28.06 4.11
CA LEU A 310 -13.34 -26.76 3.47
C LEU A 310 -11.96 -26.58 2.83
N GLY A 311 -10.91 -27.00 3.54
CA GLY A 311 -9.53 -26.72 3.16
C GLY A 311 -8.92 -27.66 2.12
N ILE A 312 -9.38 -28.91 2.06
CA ILE A 312 -8.87 -29.94 1.14
C ILE A 312 -9.96 -30.40 0.17
N GLU A 313 -11.13 -30.79 0.67
CA GLU A 313 -12.16 -31.42 -0.17
C GLU A 313 -12.83 -30.42 -1.12
N ASN A 314 -13.02 -29.18 -0.67
CA ASN A 314 -13.60 -28.08 -1.45
C ASN A 314 -12.54 -27.19 -2.11
N CYS A 315 -11.25 -27.51 -1.99
CA CYS A 315 -10.17 -26.71 -2.55
C CYS A 315 -9.97 -27.02 -4.04
N ASP A 316 -9.70 -25.99 -4.85
CA ASP A 316 -9.32 -26.19 -6.24
C ASP A 316 -7.92 -26.79 -6.33
N HIS A 317 -7.79 -27.88 -7.09
CA HIS A 317 -6.52 -28.60 -7.32
C HIS A 317 -5.72 -28.89 -6.02
N PRO A 318 -6.30 -29.63 -5.05
CA PRO A 318 -5.68 -29.81 -3.72
C PRO A 318 -4.31 -30.49 -3.78
N HIS A 319 -4.06 -31.32 -4.81
CA HIS A 319 -2.78 -31.96 -5.07
C HIS A 319 -1.62 -30.99 -5.39
N LYS A 320 -1.90 -29.75 -5.80
CA LYS A 320 -0.91 -28.69 -6.07
C LYS A 320 -0.86 -27.59 -5.00
N ARG A 321 -1.81 -27.59 -4.05
CA ARG A 321 -1.99 -26.46 -3.12
C ARG A 321 -2.00 -26.85 -1.64
N CYS A 322 -2.19 -28.14 -1.33
CA CYS A 322 -2.31 -28.61 0.04
C CYS A 322 -1.16 -29.55 0.44
N VAL A 323 -0.81 -29.52 1.73
CA VAL A 323 0.11 -30.47 2.39
C VAL A 323 -0.62 -31.18 3.52
N LEU A 324 -0.51 -32.50 3.58
CA LEU A 324 -1.11 -33.34 4.61
C LEU A 324 -0.02 -33.99 5.45
N ILE A 325 -0.06 -33.77 6.76
CA ILE A 325 0.84 -34.36 7.75
C ILE A 325 0.03 -35.30 8.62
N LEU A 326 0.40 -36.57 8.63
CA LEU A 326 -0.20 -37.61 9.45
C LEU A 326 0.79 -38.04 10.53
N ARG A 327 0.35 -38.08 11.79
CA ARG A 327 1.17 -38.56 12.91
C ARG A 327 0.43 -39.55 13.77
N ASP A 328 1.04 -40.71 14.00
CA ASP A 328 0.51 -41.74 14.90
C ASP A 328 1.48 -41.99 16.07
N ILE A 329 0.95 -41.97 17.30
CA ILE A 329 1.65 -42.46 18.49
C ILE A 329 1.35 -43.97 18.58
N VAL A 330 2.36 -44.77 18.24
CA VAL A 330 2.20 -46.22 18.00
C VAL A 330 1.78 -46.96 19.27
N ASP A 331 2.38 -46.58 20.40
CA ASP A 331 2.20 -47.20 21.72
C ASP A 331 1.14 -46.48 22.58
N LEU A 332 0.31 -45.60 22.00
CA LEU A 332 -0.70 -44.82 22.73
C LEU A 332 -1.64 -45.68 23.57
N HIS A 333 -2.01 -46.86 23.07
CA HIS A 333 -2.91 -47.80 23.76
C HIS A 333 -2.36 -48.27 25.11
N ASN A 334 -1.03 -48.24 25.30
CA ASN A 334 -0.39 -48.61 26.56
C ASN A 334 -0.54 -47.53 27.65
N TYR A 335 -1.04 -46.35 27.28
CA TYR A 335 -1.09 -45.16 28.14
C TYR A 335 -2.50 -44.59 28.27
N ILE A 336 -3.56 -45.38 28.02
CA ILE A 336 -4.97 -44.91 28.06
C ILE A 336 -5.33 -44.26 29.41
N ASP A 337 -4.75 -44.76 30.50
CA ASP A 337 -5.00 -44.24 31.85
C ASP A 337 -4.21 -42.98 32.19
N ASP A 338 -3.19 -42.62 31.39
CA ASP A 338 -2.42 -41.39 31.59
C ASP A 338 -3.31 -40.14 31.36
N PRO A 339 -3.35 -39.17 32.29
CA PRO A 339 -4.14 -37.95 32.12
C PRO A 339 -3.84 -37.18 30.82
N LYS A 340 -2.59 -37.25 30.32
CA LYS A 340 -2.15 -36.56 29.10
C LYS A 340 -2.74 -37.19 27.84
N THR A 341 -3.26 -38.41 27.88
CA THR A 341 -3.79 -39.13 26.71
C THR A 341 -4.98 -38.41 26.08
N THR A 342 -5.80 -37.77 26.91
CA THR A 342 -6.92 -36.92 26.46
C THR A 342 -6.49 -35.74 25.58
N THR A 343 -5.19 -35.37 25.59
CA THR A 343 -4.61 -34.36 24.69
C THR A 343 -4.50 -34.89 23.26
N TYR A 344 -4.24 -36.18 23.09
CA TYR A 344 -3.87 -36.80 21.81
C TYR A 344 -4.95 -37.70 21.21
N THR A 345 -5.93 -38.13 22.00
CA THR A 345 -7.10 -38.90 21.54
C THR A 345 -8.28 -38.69 22.49
N GLU A 346 -9.50 -38.95 22.02
CA GLU A 346 -10.68 -39.09 22.87
C GLU A 346 -10.60 -40.38 23.68
N VAL A 347 -10.91 -40.28 24.98
CA VAL A 347 -10.97 -41.41 25.93
C VAL A 347 -12.31 -41.33 26.66
N VAL A 348 -13.04 -42.44 26.73
CA VAL A 348 -14.32 -42.54 27.44
C VAL A 348 -14.19 -43.59 28.53
N TYR A 349 -14.85 -43.36 29.67
CA TYR A 349 -14.96 -44.35 30.73
C TYR A 349 -16.14 -45.27 30.43
N ASN A 350 -15.88 -46.58 30.33
CA ASN A 350 -16.93 -47.57 30.11
C ASN A 350 -17.40 -48.10 31.47
N ASP A 351 -18.56 -47.63 31.92
CA ASP A 351 -19.15 -48.04 33.22
C ASP A 351 -19.36 -49.56 33.33
N ARG A 352 -19.57 -50.27 32.22
CA ARG A 352 -19.80 -51.72 32.23
C ARG A 352 -18.52 -52.51 32.39
N ALA A 353 -17.42 -52.00 31.84
CA ALA A 353 -16.12 -52.66 31.84
C ALA A 353 -15.17 -52.10 32.92
N GLU A 354 -15.59 -51.06 33.66
CA GLU A 354 -14.80 -50.36 34.68
C GLU A 354 -13.41 -49.92 34.20
N GLN A 355 -13.28 -49.63 32.90
CA GLN A 355 -12.02 -49.26 32.26
C GLN A 355 -12.21 -48.09 31.31
N ARG A 356 -11.12 -47.36 31.09
CA ARG A 356 -11.06 -46.35 30.04
C ARG A 356 -10.78 -47.02 28.71
N GLU A 357 -11.47 -46.57 27.67
CA GLU A 357 -11.28 -47.09 26.32
C GLU A 357 -11.35 -45.99 25.26
N LEU A 358 -10.88 -46.33 24.06
CA LEU A 358 -10.96 -45.47 22.88
C LEU A 358 -12.30 -45.70 22.18
N PRO A 359 -13.13 -44.67 21.96
CA PRO A 359 -14.44 -44.83 21.32
C PRO A 359 -14.30 -45.27 19.86
N ALA A 360 -14.77 -46.47 19.54
CA ALA A 360 -14.60 -47.07 18.21
C ALA A 360 -15.30 -46.27 17.10
N ASP A 361 -16.43 -45.63 17.39
CA ASP A 361 -17.15 -44.74 16.47
C ASP A 361 -16.30 -43.53 16.07
N ILE A 362 -15.66 -42.86 17.04
CA ILE A 362 -14.79 -41.70 16.82
C ILE A 362 -13.53 -42.10 16.05
N GLN A 363 -12.92 -43.23 16.42
CA GLN A 363 -11.74 -43.75 15.71
C GLN A 363 -12.07 -44.08 14.25
N ASN A 364 -13.23 -44.67 13.98
CA ASN A 364 -13.70 -44.94 12.62
C ASN A 364 -13.97 -43.65 11.83
N GLN A 365 -14.55 -42.61 12.45
CA GLN A 365 -14.74 -41.31 11.80
C GLN A 365 -13.41 -40.65 11.43
N LEU A 366 -12.44 -40.65 12.36
CA LEU A 366 -11.12 -40.10 12.10
C LEU A 366 -10.36 -40.87 11.01
N MET A 367 -10.44 -42.21 10.99
CA MET A 367 -9.84 -43.02 9.95
C MET A 367 -10.44 -42.72 8.58
N ARG A 368 -11.78 -42.58 8.49
CA ARG A 368 -12.45 -42.17 7.24
C ARG A 368 -11.98 -40.79 6.79
N LEU A 369 -11.85 -39.82 7.70
CA LEU A 369 -11.36 -38.48 7.40
C LEU A 369 -9.91 -38.51 6.85
N LYS A 370 -9.00 -39.23 7.53
CA LYS A 370 -7.60 -39.42 7.07
C LYS A 370 -7.56 -40.00 5.66
N ASN A 371 -8.36 -41.04 5.38
CA ASN A 371 -8.40 -41.70 4.08
C ASN A 371 -8.95 -40.80 2.98
N ARG A 372 -10.01 -40.02 3.24
CA ARG A 372 -10.55 -39.04 2.28
C ARG A 372 -9.52 -37.97 1.93
N ALA A 373 -8.91 -37.35 2.93
CA ALA A 373 -7.87 -36.32 2.72
C ALA A 373 -6.66 -36.88 1.93
N LYS A 374 -6.19 -38.08 2.29
CA LYS A 374 -5.08 -38.75 1.61
C LYS A 374 -5.40 -39.12 0.16
N GLY A 375 -6.67 -39.36 -0.18
CA GLY A 375 -7.11 -39.66 -1.54
C GLY A 375 -7.07 -38.46 -2.50
N LEU A 376 -7.12 -37.23 -1.96
CA LEU A 376 -7.17 -35.99 -2.77
C LEU A 376 -5.81 -35.30 -2.92
N ILE A 377 -4.84 -35.65 -2.08
CA ILE A 377 -3.53 -35.01 -2.02
C ILE A 377 -2.46 -35.92 -2.66
N SER A 378 -1.47 -35.31 -3.33
CA SER A 378 -0.34 -36.04 -3.89
C SER A 378 0.43 -36.80 -2.80
N LYS A 379 0.98 -37.97 -3.13
CA LYS A 379 1.88 -38.71 -2.24
C LYS A 379 3.11 -37.87 -1.85
N THR A 380 3.60 -37.01 -2.73
CA THR A 380 4.73 -36.10 -2.45
C THR A 380 4.40 -35.00 -1.45
N ASN A 381 3.12 -34.70 -1.24
CA ASN A 381 2.64 -33.70 -0.28
C ASN A 381 2.02 -34.35 0.96
N THR A 382 2.15 -35.68 1.11
CA THR A 382 1.64 -36.44 2.26
C THR A 382 2.82 -36.91 3.11
N LEU A 383 3.02 -36.28 4.25
CA LEU A 383 4.06 -36.62 5.22
C LEU A 383 3.45 -37.54 6.29
N SER A 384 4.12 -38.62 6.65
CA SER A 384 3.61 -39.60 7.63
C SER A 384 4.69 -39.97 8.63
N HIS A 385 4.38 -39.84 9.92
CA HIS A 385 5.34 -40.08 10.99
C HIS A 385 4.76 -40.93 12.11
N ASP A 386 5.55 -41.91 12.52
CA ASP A 386 5.29 -42.73 13.70
C ASP A 386 6.18 -42.26 14.84
N VAL A 387 5.59 -42.06 16.02
CA VAL A 387 6.31 -41.64 17.23
C VAL A 387 5.93 -42.52 18.42
N LEU A 388 6.79 -42.52 19.43
CA LEU A 388 6.58 -43.27 20.67
C LEU A 388 6.22 -42.33 21.81
N TRP A 389 5.42 -42.81 22.76
CA TRP A 389 5.06 -42.08 23.95
C TRP A 389 6.26 -41.97 24.90
N ARG A 390 6.60 -40.75 25.31
CA ARG A 390 7.66 -40.49 26.31
C ARG A 390 7.07 -39.82 27.55
N TYR A 391 7.20 -40.49 28.71
CA TYR A 391 6.50 -40.19 29.98
C TYR A 391 6.43 -38.71 30.38
N ASP A 392 7.51 -37.96 30.18
CA ASP A 392 7.57 -36.58 30.63
C ASP A 392 6.61 -35.68 29.83
N ASP A 393 6.51 -35.85 28.51
CA ASP A 393 5.86 -34.86 27.62
C ASP A 393 5.08 -35.44 26.45
N VAL A 394 4.95 -36.76 26.39
CA VAL A 394 4.48 -37.56 25.26
C VAL A 394 5.39 -37.39 24.04
N ILE A 395 5.51 -36.17 23.51
CA ILE A 395 6.46 -35.77 22.47
C ILE A 395 7.54 -34.85 23.07
N HIS A 396 8.55 -35.42 23.71
CA HIS A 396 9.65 -34.64 24.31
C HIS A 396 10.60 -34.03 23.25
N PRO A 397 10.98 -32.72 23.31
CA PRO A 397 11.85 -32.03 22.33
C PRO A 397 13.18 -32.71 22.05
N VAL A 398 13.85 -33.16 23.10
CA VAL A 398 15.16 -33.81 23.00
C VAL A 398 15.03 -35.25 22.50
N LEU A 399 14.14 -36.05 23.10
CA LEU A 399 13.97 -37.46 22.74
C LEU A 399 13.36 -37.68 21.35
N HIS A 400 12.60 -36.70 20.84
CA HIS A 400 12.03 -36.72 19.50
C HIS A 400 12.72 -35.77 18.53
N LYS A 401 13.93 -35.30 18.85
CA LYS A 401 14.65 -34.35 18.02
C LYS A 401 14.73 -34.77 16.55
N ASP A 402 14.98 -36.05 16.27
CA ASP A 402 15.09 -36.56 14.90
C ASP A 402 13.76 -36.50 14.15
N TYR A 403 12.66 -36.93 14.80
CA TYR A 403 11.31 -36.79 14.25
C TYR A 403 10.97 -35.32 13.97
N LEU A 404 11.23 -34.44 14.94
CA LEU A 404 10.94 -33.02 14.82
C LEU A 404 11.72 -32.39 13.67
N ASN A 405 13.03 -32.66 13.58
CA ASN A 405 13.86 -32.15 12.49
C ASN A 405 13.41 -32.68 11.13
N ALA A 406 13.12 -33.97 11.01
CA ALA A 406 12.65 -34.58 9.77
C ALA A 406 11.34 -33.94 9.29
N LEU A 407 10.36 -33.81 10.20
CA LEU A 407 9.09 -33.15 9.90
C LEU A 407 9.29 -31.71 9.42
N CYS A 408 10.16 -30.93 10.08
CA CYS A 408 10.40 -29.54 9.73
C CYS A 408 11.05 -29.38 8.35
N GLU A 409 12.04 -30.22 8.04
CA GLU A 409 12.74 -30.19 6.75
C GLU A 409 11.86 -30.70 5.61
N GLU A 410 11.06 -31.76 5.83
CA GLU A 410 10.09 -32.27 4.84
C GLU A 410 8.98 -31.27 4.56
N LEU A 411 8.46 -30.60 5.59
CA LEU A 411 7.46 -29.53 5.44
C LEU A 411 8.04 -28.34 4.67
N TYR A 412 9.23 -27.86 5.06
CA TYR A 412 9.93 -26.78 4.36
C TYR A 412 10.13 -27.12 2.88
N SER A 413 10.67 -28.31 2.60
CA SER A 413 10.95 -28.77 1.24
C SER A 413 9.66 -28.88 0.41
N SER A 414 8.57 -29.35 1.02
CA SER A 414 7.27 -29.45 0.36
C SER A 414 6.71 -28.07 0.02
N LEU A 415 6.70 -27.14 0.98
CA LEU A 415 6.20 -25.78 0.76
C LEU A 415 7.05 -25.02 -0.26
N LYS A 416 8.38 -25.09 -0.14
CA LYS A 416 9.31 -24.49 -1.09
C LYS A 416 9.06 -25.01 -2.50
N ARG A 417 8.97 -26.33 -2.68
CA ARG A 417 8.70 -26.93 -3.99
C ARG A 417 7.36 -26.48 -4.56
N LEU A 418 6.30 -26.41 -3.75
CA LEU A 418 5.01 -25.91 -4.21
C LEU A 418 5.09 -24.45 -4.64
N VAL A 419 5.81 -23.61 -3.88
CA VAL A 419 6.07 -22.21 -4.26
C VAL A 419 6.84 -22.15 -5.59
N ASP A 420 7.89 -22.95 -5.76
CA ASP A 420 8.70 -22.99 -7.00
C ASP A 420 7.92 -23.48 -8.21
N GLU A 421 6.92 -24.35 -8.00
CA GLU A 421 6.07 -24.88 -9.06
C GLU A 421 4.93 -23.91 -9.45
N THR A 422 4.45 -23.06 -8.53
CA THR A 422 3.24 -22.25 -8.76
C THR A 422 3.49 -20.75 -8.88
N VAL A 423 4.42 -20.20 -8.11
CA VAL A 423 4.67 -18.75 -8.05
C VAL A 423 5.32 -18.21 -9.33
N PRO A 424 6.27 -18.90 -10.00
CA PRO A 424 6.79 -18.44 -11.28
C PRO A 424 5.73 -18.31 -12.37
N ASP A 425 4.73 -19.21 -12.43
CA ASP A 425 3.64 -19.10 -13.42
C ASP A 425 2.74 -17.87 -13.13
N VAL A 426 2.58 -17.50 -11.85
CA VAL A 426 1.86 -16.29 -11.42
C VAL A 426 2.67 -15.03 -11.76
N LEU A 427 3.99 -15.04 -11.50
CA LEU A 427 4.87 -13.89 -11.72
C LEU A 427 5.34 -13.73 -13.19
N ALA A 428 5.39 -14.81 -13.97
CA ALA A 428 5.73 -14.75 -15.40
C ALA A 428 4.59 -14.14 -16.24
N ASN A 429 3.34 -14.29 -15.77
CA ASN A 429 2.19 -13.54 -16.29
C ASN A 429 2.20 -12.06 -15.85
N ASP A 430 3.14 -11.68 -14.97
CA ASP A 430 3.29 -10.35 -14.35
C ASP A 430 4.40 -9.52 -15.02
N HIS A 431 4.94 -9.98 -16.17
CA HIS A 431 5.81 -9.17 -17.05
C HIS A 431 5.03 -8.11 -17.83
N LEU A 432 4.02 -7.52 -17.18
CA LEU A 432 3.29 -6.39 -17.69
C LEU A 432 4.17 -5.15 -17.57
N PRO A 433 4.22 -4.28 -18.59
CA PRO A 433 4.86 -2.98 -18.43
C PRO A 433 4.29 -2.26 -17.21
N HIS A 434 5.12 -1.57 -16.41
CA HIS A 434 4.70 -0.86 -15.18
C HIS A 434 3.46 0.04 -15.35
N MET A 435 3.19 0.51 -16.57
CA MET A 435 2.00 1.28 -16.92
C MET A 435 0.71 0.45 -16.85
N VAL A 436 0.75 -0.82 -17.27
CA VAL A 436 -0.39 -1.74 -17.19
C VAL A 436 -0.64 -2.12 -15.73
N GLU A 437 0.42 -2.37 -14.94
CA GLU A 437 0.30 -2.61 -13.50
C GLU A 437 -0.44 -1.45 -12.82
N GLU A 438 0.02 -0.21 -13.04
CA GLU A 438 -0.61 1.00 -12.50
C GLU A 438 -2.08 1.11 -12.94
N ALA A 439 -2.39 0.92 -14.23
CA ALA A 439 -3.77 0.96 -14.72
C ALA A 439 -4.64 -0.13 -14.07
N THR A 440 -4.09 -1.32 -13.88
CA THR A 440 -4.76 -2.47 -13.26
C THR A 440 -5.13 -2.18 -11.81
N ASP A 441 -4.22 -1.58 -11.04
CA ASP A 441 -4.46 -1.21 -9.64
C ASP A 441 -5.62 -0.22 -9.50
N HIS A 442 -5.65 0.84 -10.34
CA HIS A 442 -6.73 1.82 -10.30
C HIS A 442 -8.07 1.22 -10.76
N TRP A 443 -8.10 0.40 -11.82
CA TRP A 443 -9.34 -0.26 -12.25
C TRP A 443 -9.87 -1.27 -11.23
N SER A 444 -8.98 -2.04 -10.59
CA SER A 444 -9.33 -2.98 -9.52
C SER A 444 -9.94 -2.24 -8.33
N HIS A 445 -9.34 -1.11 -7.93
CA HIS A 445 -9.91 -0.26 -6.88
C HIS A 445 -11.27 0.30 -7.28
N CYS A 446 -11.43 0.72 -8.55
CA CYS A 446 -12.69 1.20 -9.10
C CYS A 446 -13.82 0.17 -8.95
N LYS A 447 -13.58 -1.07 -9.38
CA LYS A 447 -14.52 -2.20 -9.25
C LYS A 447 -14.91 -2.45 -7.79
N ASN A 448 -13.95 -2.46 -6.88
CA ASN A 448 -14.22 -2.70 -5.45
C ASN A 448 -15.08 -1.59 -4.83
N LEU A 449 -14.86 -0.33 -5.21
CA LEU A 449 -15.62 0.81 -4.69
C LEU A 449 -17.08 0.81 -5.13
N THR A 450 -17.40 0.22 -6.29
CA THR A 450 -18.75 0.23 -6.89
C THR A 450 -19.65 -0.91 -6.45
N MET A 451 -19.11 -2.00 -5.89
CA MET A 451 -19.90 -3.16 -5.41
C MET A 451 -21.00 -2.75 -4.41
N ASP A 452 -20.70 -1.74 -3.60
CA ASP A 452 -21.52 -1.24 -2.49
C ASP A 452 -22.22 0.11 -2.83
N PHE A 453 -22.25 0.51 -4.11
CA PHE A 453 -22.79 1.80 -4.54
C PHE A 453 -24.32 1.75 -4.70
N CYS A 454 -25.02 2.74 -4.13
CA CYS A 454 -26.48 2.86 -4.24
C CYS A 454 -26.94 4.32 -4.25
N GLY A 455 -27.78 4.69 -5.23
CA GLY A 455 -28.45 6.00 -5.32
C GLY A 455 -27.68 7.06 -6.11
N ARG A 456 -27.94 8.34 -5.82
CA ARG A 456 -27.32 9.54 -6.46
C ARG A 456 -27.58 9.70 -7.96
N GLU A 457 -28.71 9.19 -8.46
CA GLU A 457 -29.01 9.17 -9.89
C GLU A 457 -29.02 10.56 -10.54
N GLN A 458 -29.49 11.59 -9.82
CA GLN A 458 -29.50 12.97 -10.32
C GLN A 458 -28.08 13.51 -10.57
N LEU A 459 -27.14 13.24 -9.65
CA LEU A 459 -25.73 13.64 -9.80
C LEU A 459 -25.04 12.81 -10.88
N LEU A 460 -25.30 11.50 -10.94
CA LEU A 460 -24.81 10.65 -12.04
C LEU A 460 -25.30 11.18 -13.38
N GLN A 461 -26.57 11.57 -13.51
CA GLN A 461 -27.09 12.12 -14.74
C GLN A 461 -26.40 13.44 -15.14
N GLN A 462 -26.08 14.31 -14.18
CA GLN A 462 -25.28 15.51 -14.46
C GLN A 462 -23.88 15.17 -15.00
N LEU A 463 -23.23 14.17 -14.41
CA LEU A 463 -21.93 13.68 -14.88
C LEU A 463 -22.01 13.05 -16.26
N ARG A 464 -23.03 12.23 -16.52
CA ARG A 464 -23.33 11.65 -17.83
C ARG A 464 -23.49 12.76 -18.87
N ASN A 465 -24.29 13.77 -18.57
CA ASN A 465 -24.50 14.92 -19.46
C ASN A 465 -23.20 15.69 -19.75
N TYR A 466 -22.28 15.80 -18.79
CA TYR A 466 -20.98 16.43 -19.01
C TYR A 466 -20.08 15.61 -19.94
N VAL A 467 -19.99 14.28 -19.74
CA VAL A 467 -19.12 13.43 -20.55
C VAL A 467 -19.65 13.21 -21.97
N THR A 468 -20.97 13.21 -22.17
CA THR A 468 -21.59 13.08 -23.50
C THR A 468 -21.85 14.43 -24.19
N GLY A 469 -21.86 15.52 -23.42
CA GLY A 469 -22.20 16.86 -23.91
C GLY A 469 -21.00 17.71 -24.33
N TYR A 470 -21.29 18.90 -24.86
CA TYR A 470 -20.25 19.89 -25.19
C TYR A 470 -19.75 20.58 -23.91
N SER A 471 -18.43 20.51 -23.70
CA SER A 471 -17.69 21.26 -22.67
C SER A 471 -16.24 21.35 -23.11
N ASP A 472 -15.65 22.53 -22.92
CA ASP A 472 -14.26 22.91 -23.16
C ASP A 472 -13.51 23.18 -21.83
N ARG A 473 -14.13 22.85 -20.70
CA ARG A 473 -13.58 23.04 -19.34
C ARG A 473 -13.58 21.74 -18.54
N PRO A 474 -12.64 21.55 -17.60
CA PRO A 474 -12.71 20.50 -16.58
C PRO A 474 -13.93 20.66 -15.67
N LEU A 475 -14.42 19.54 -15.12
CA LEU A 475 -15.48 19.51 -14.12
C LEU A 475 -14.92 19.11 -12.75
N VAL A 476 -15.21 19.90 -11.72
CA VAL A 476 -14.76 19.71 -10.34
C VAL A 476 -15.93 19.30 -9.47
N LEU A 477 -15.86 18.10 -8.90
CA LEU A 477 -16.75 17.60 -7.87
C LEU A 477 -16.18 17.93 -6.49
N HIS A 478 -16.96 18.59 -5.64
CA HIS A 478 -16.54 18.88 -4.27
C HIS A 478 -17.62 18.51 -3.25
N GLY A 479 -17.20 18.21 -2.03
CA GLY A 479 -18.11 17.77 -0.97
C GLY A 479 -17.38 17.46 0.33
N LEU A 480 -18.13 17.31 1.41
CA LEU A 480 -17.59 16.95 2.73
C LEU A 480 -16.84 15.60 2.70
N PRO A 481 -15.90 15.34 3.63
CA PRO A 481 -15.33 14.01 3.83
C PRO A 481 -16.45 12.97 4.05
N GLY A 482 -16.33 11.80 3.41
CA GLY A 482 -17.34 10.74 3.51
C GLY A 482 -18.64 10.95 2.72
N ALA A 483 -18.75 12.02 1.91
CA ALA A 483 -19.94 12.31 1.07
C ALA A 483 -20.15 11.35 -0.12
N GLY A 484 -19.18 10.48 -0.42
CA GLY A 484 -19.26 9.47 -1.49
C GLY A 484 -18.68 9.90 -2.85
N LYS A 485 -17.80 10.91 -2.89
CA LYS A 485 -17.20 11.45 -4.13
C LYS A 485 -16.47 10.39 -4.96
N THR A 486 -15.52 9.69 -4.34
CA THR A 486 -14.72 8.61 -4.93
C THR A 486 -15.63 7.52 -5.51
N LYS A 487 -16.64 7.05 -4.76
CA LYS A 487 -17.57 6.02 -5.26
C LYS A 487 -18.44 6.52 -6.44
N LEU A 488 -18.84 7.79 -6.42
CA LEU A 488 -19.62 8.41 -7.51
C LEU A 488 -18.83 8.45 -8.82
N VAL A 489 -17.57 8.90 -8.80
CA VAL A 489 -16.73 8.94 -10.01
C VAL A 489 -16.31 7.55 -10.48
N SER A 490 -16.15 6.61 -9.55
CA SER A 490 -15.90 5.20 -9.88
C SER A 490 -17.08 4.59 -10.62
N LYS A 491 -18.31 4.88 -10.16
CA LYS A 491 -19.52 4.42 -10.84
C LYS A 491 -19.66 5.01 -12.24
N LEU A 492 -19.34 6.30 -12.41
CA LEU A 492 -19.28 6.92 -13.73
C LEU A 492 -18.27 6.20 -14.63
N ALA A 493 -17.05 5.93 -14.14
CA ALA A 493 -15.97 5.32 -14.90
C ALA A 493 -16.39 3.97 -15.52
N LEU A 494 -17.04 3.10 -14.75
CA LEU A 494 -17.53 1.80 -15.23
C LEU A 494 -18.67 1.91 -16.26
N GLU A 495 -19.42 3.02 -16.28
CA GLU A 495 -20.51 3.24 -17.25
C GLU A 495 -20.02 3.89 -18.56
N LEU A 496 -18.82 4.48 -18.59
CA LEU A 496 -18.35 5.30 -19.73
C LEU A 496 -18.37 4.55 -21.06
N SER A 497 -17.97 3.27 -21.08
CA SER A 497 -17.95 2.44 -22.29
C SER A 497 -19.33 2.25 -22.91
N SER A 498 -20.39 2.31 -22.10
CA SER A 498 -21.79 2.24 -22.54
C SER A 498 -22.37 3.60 -22.90
N LEU A 499 -21.86 4.69 -22.30
CA LEU A 499 -22.38 6.04 -22.42
C LEU A 499 -21.80 6.80 -23.61
N VAL A 500 -20.50 6.64 -23.88
CA VAL A 500 -19.77 7.41 -24.91
C VAL A 500 -19.64 6.55 -26.16
N PRO A 501 -20.33 6.88 -27.27
CA PRO A 501 -20.22 6.12 -28.51
C PRO A 501 -18.88 6.37 -29.22
N GLY A 502 -18.38 5.37 -29.94
CA GLY A 502 -17.17 5.49 -30.77
C GLY A 502 -15.88 5.09 -30.06
N ASN A 503 -14.76 5.66 -30.48
CA ASN A 503 -13.46 5.36 -29.88
C ASN A 503 -13.33 6.11 -28.55
N LEU A 504 -13.47 5.39 -27.44
CA LEU A 504 -13.24 5.91 -26.10
C LEU A 504 -11.86 5.50 -25.58
N LEU A 505 -11.17 6.45 -24.94
CA LEU A 505 -10.10 6.21 -23.98
C LEU A 505 -10.54 6.72 -22.60
N SER A 506 -10.66 5.82 -21.62
CA SER A 506 -11.03 6.17 -20.25
C SER A 506 -9.87 5.88 -19.32
N MET A 507 -9.54 6.83 -18.44
CA MET A 507 -8.51 6.64 -17.43
C MET A 507 -8.97 7.21 -16.11
N ILE A 508 -8.79 6.42 -15.06
CA ILE A 508 -9.02 6.84 -13.69
C ILE A 508 -7.70 6.78 -12.90
N ARG A 509 -7.48 7.80 -12.06
CA ARG A 509 -6.37 7.87 -11.11
C ARG A 509 -6.89 8.31 -9.75
N TYR A 510 -6.74 7.43 -8.77
CA TYR A 510 -6.95 7.73 -7.37
C TYR A 510 -5.64 8.28 -6.80
N ILE A 511 -5.57 9.59 -6.58
CA ILE A 511 -4.35 10.26 -6.13
C ILE A 511 -4.05 9.81 -4.69
N GLY A 512 -2.81 9.39 -4.46
CA GLY A 512 -2.36 8.81 -3.19
C GLY A 512 -2.77 7.36 -2.97
N PHE A 513 -3.41 6.70 -3.94
CA PHE A 513 -3.65 5.25 -3.92
C PHE A 513 -2.40 4.45 -4.29
N THR A 514 -1.54 4.94 -5.19
CA THR A 514 -0.20 4.39 -5.45
C THR A 514 0.84 5.46 -5.13
N PRO A 515 2.11 5.11 -4.83
CA PRO A 515 3.16 6.12 -4.67
C PRO A 515 3.32 7.03 -5.89
N LYS A 516 3.22 6.45 -7.10
CA LYS A 516 3.28 7.18 -8.38
C LYS A 516 2.11 8.15 -8.56
N SER A 517 0.93 7.86 -8.03
CA SER A 517 -0.23 8.75 -8.17
C SER A 517 -0.22 9.93 -7.19
N SER A 518 0.57 9.90 -6.12
CA SER A 518 0.77 11.04 -5.20
C SER A 518 1.81 12.06 -5.66
N ASP A 519 2.79 11.63 -6.47
CA ASP A 519 3.82 12.49 -7.05
C ASP A 519 3.31 13.09 -8.38
N LEU A 520 3.33 14.42 -8.51
CA LEU A 520 2.75 15.08 -9.68
C LEU A 520 3.50 14.74 -10.98
N ARG A 521 4.84 14.66 -10.94
CA ARG A 521 5.65 14.36 -12.13
C ARG A 521 5.36 12.94 -12.62
N GLN A 522 5.35 11.96 -11.72
CA GLN A 522 5.05 10.57 -12.03
C GLN A 522 3.60 10.40 -12.51
N LEU A 523 2.65 11.12 -11.91
CA LEU A 523 1.25 11.13 -12.34
C LEU A 523 1.13 11.62 -13.79
N LEU A 524 1.72 12.77 -14.13
CA LEU A 524 1.68 13.32 -15.49
C LEU A 524 2.40 12.42 -16.50
N LEU A 525 3.55 11.87 -16.13
CA LEU A 525 4.32 10.97 -16.98
C LEU A 525 3.52 9.70 -17.26
N GLY A 526 2.91 9.13 -16.22
CA GLY A 526 2.04 7.96 -16.33
C GLY A 526 0.81 8.21 -17.21
N LEU A 527 0.15 9.36 -17.07
CA LEU A 527 -0.98 9.75 -17.92
C LEU A 527 -0.56 9.92 -19.38
N CYS A 528 0.52 10.66 -19.65
CA CYS A 528 1.03 10.87 -21.01
C CYS A 528 1.42 9.55 -21.67
N SER A 529 2.10 8.69 -20.90
CA SER A 529 2.55 7.38 -21.40
C SER A 529 1.38 6.45 -21.67
N GLN A 530 0.36 6.43 -20.79
CA GLN A 530 -0.85 5.64 -21.01
C GLN A 530 -1.67 6.13 -22.21
N ILE A 531 -1.83 7.45 -22.39
CA ILE A 531 -2.52 8.01 -23.56
C ILE A 531 -1.78 7.62 -24.84
N SER A 532 -0.46 7.76 -24.86
CA SER A 532 0.37 7.42 -26.02
C SER A 532 0.27 5.93 -26.35
N ALA A 533 0.42 5.05 -25.34
CA ALA A 533 0.29 3.60 -25.51
C ALA A 533 -1.10 3.19 -26.00
N ALA A 534 -2.17 3.79 -25.46
CA ALA A 534 -3.54 3.52 -25.88
C ALA A 534 -3.83 3.96 -27.34
N LEU A 535 -3.10 4.96 -27.84
CA LEU A 535 -3.10 5.38 -29.23
C LEU A 535 -2.17 4.54 -30.13
N GLY A 536 -1.54 3.49 -29.59
CA GLY A 536 -0.60 2.61 -30.30
C GLY A 536 0.75 3.25 -30.61
N CYS A 537 1.14 4.27 -29.84
CA CYS A 537 2.35 5.08 -30.01
C CYS A 537 3.41 4.72 -28.94
N SER A 538 4.70 4.92 -29.27
CA SER A 538 5.80 4.64 -28.32
C SER A 538 5.94 5.77 -27.28
N PRO A 539 6.13 5.48 -25.97
CA PRO A 539 6.34 6.49 -24.93
C PRO A 539 7.76 7.07 -24.91
N ASP A 540 8.70 6.57 -25.74
CA ASP A 540 10.12 6.91 -25.68
C ASP A 540 10.46 8.41 -25.87
N ASP A 541 9.58 9.16 -26.56
CA ASP A 541 9.79 10.57 -26.86
C ASP A 541 9.08 11.51 -25.85
N ILE A 542 8.51 10.96 -24.76
CA ILE A 542 7.89 11.76 -23.69
C ILE A 542 8.99 12.39 -22.82
N PRO A 543 8.96 13.71 -22.57
CA PRO A 543 9.94 14.36 -21.70
C PRO A 543 9.90 13.82 -20.27
N THR A 544 11.09 13.63 -19.68
CA THR A 544 11.23 13.20 -18.29
C THR A 544 11.37 14.38 -17.32
N ASP A 545 11.78 15.57 -17.79
CA ASP A 545 11.81 16.78 -16.97
C ASP A 545 10.38 17.27 -16.66
N PHE A 546 10.16 17.79 -15.45
CA PHE A 546 8.83 18.20 -15.00
C PHE A 546 8.28 19.40 -15.81
N ASN A 547 9.11 20.40 -16.12
CA ASN A 547 8.64 21.60 -16.81
C ASN A 547 8.24 21.29 -18.24
N ASP A 548 9.05 20.48 -18.93
CA ASP A 548 8.74 20.02 -20.28
C ASP A 548 7.50 19.13 -20.27
N LEU A 549 7.35 18.25 -19.29
CA LEU A 549 6.18 17.38 -19.13
C LEU A 549 4.90 18.19 -18.85
N GLN A 550 4.98 19.24 -18.03
CA GLN A 550 3.87 20.14 -17.76
C GLN A 550 3.38 20.85 -19.03
N ARG A 551 4.29 21.20 -19.95
CA ARG A 551 3.95 21.79 -21.26
C ARG A 551 3.50 20.73 -22.28
N PHE A 552 4.07 19.53 -22.21
CA PHE A 552 3.76 18.41 -23.13
C PHE A 552 2.35 17.86 -22.92
N PHE A 553 1.89 17.71 -21.68
CA PHE A 553 0.58 17.15 -21.36
C PHE A 553 -0.59 17.84 -22.09
N PRO A 554 -0.77 19.18 -22.04
CA PRO A 554 -1.85 19.85 -22.77
C PRO A 554 -1.70 19.76 -24.30
N GLU A 555 -0.48 19.81 -24.82
CA GLU A 555 -0.22 19.66 -26.27
C GLU A 555 -0.57 18.24 -26.77
N LEU A 556 -0.26 17.21 -25.96
CA LEU A 556 -0.69 15.84 -26.23
C LEU A 556 -2.22 15.75 -26.27
N LEU A 557 -2.92 16.34 -25.30
CA LEU A 557 -4.38 16.34 -25.28
C LEU A 557 -4.98 17.05 -26.51
N ALA A 558 -4.40 18.18 -26.92
CA ALA A 558 -4.81 18.92 -28.11
C ALA A 558 -4.59 18.14 -29.43
N SER A 559 -3.65 17.20 -29.44
CA SER A 559 -3.31 16.39 -30.61
C SER A 559 -4.17 15.12 -30.77
N ILE A 560 -5.06 14.83 -29.83
CA ILE A 560 -5.92 13.64 -29.86
C ILE A 560 -6.84 13.71 -31.09
N PRO A 561 -6.94 12.61 -31.88
CA PRO A 561 -7.87 12.53 -33.01
C PRO A 561 -9.33 12.85 -32.62
N VAL A 562 -10.02 13.62 -33.47
CA VAL A 562 -11.41 14.09 -33.19
C VAL A 562 -12.42 12.93 -33.08
N ASP A 563 -12.14 11.80 -33.71
CA ASP A 563 -12.95 10.57 -33.62
C ASP A 563 -12.72 9.79 -32.31
N THR A 564 -11.75 10.20 -31.50
CA THR A 564 -11.39 9.58 -30.23
C THR A 564 -11.75 10.51 -29.07
N THR A 565 -12.65 10.04 -28.20
CA THR A 565 -13.01 10.75 -26.97
C THR A 565 -12.13 10.28 -25.82
N VAL A 566 -11.56 11.22 -25.07
CA VAL A 566 -10.73 10.92 -23.89
C VAL A 566 -11.40 11.44 -22.63
N VAL A 567 -11.59 10.57 -21.64
CA VAL A 567 -12.15 10.92 -20.34
C VAL A 567 -11.13 10.59 -19.26
N LEU A 568 -10.63 11.63 -18.58
CA LEU A 568 -9.70 11.51 -17.46
C LEU A 568 -10.44 11.81 -16.15
N ILE A 569 -10.34 10.90 -15.19
CA ILE A 569 -10.90 11.04 -13.85
C ILE A 569 -9.75 11.08 -12.85
N LEU A 570 -9.55 12.21 -12.17
CA LEU A 570 -8.55 12.37 -11.11
C LEU A 570 -9.27 12.57 -9.77
N ASP A 571 -9.21 11.55 -8.92
CA ASP A 571 -9.87 11.55 -7.61
C ASP A 571 -8.91 11.98 -6.50
N ALA A 572 -9.42 12.79 -5.56
CA ALA A 572 -8.76 13.26 -4.34
C ALA A 572 -7.50 14.12 -4.56
N LEU A 573 -7.63 15.24 -5.30
CA LEU A 573 -6.53 16.19 -5.54
C LEU A 573 -5.80 16.68 -4.27
N THR A 574 -6.48 16.67 -3.12
CA THR A 574 -5.88 17.00 -1.81
C THR A 574 -4.80 16.03 -1.35
N LYS A 575 -4.69 14.85 -1.97
CA LYS A 575 -3.67 13.83 -1.67
C LYS A 575 -2.38 13.96 -2.49
N LEU A 576 -2.30 14.94 -3.41
CA LEU A 576 -1.05 15.27 -4.09
C LEU A 576 0.00 15.74 -3.08
N GLN A 577 1.25 15.32 -3.26
CA GLN A 577 2.37 15.91 -2.54
C GLN A 577 2.55 17.38 -2.96
N PRO A 578 3.02 18.27 -2.06
CA PRO A 578 3.17 19.69 -2.36
C PRO A 578 4.34 19.99 -3.32
N ASP A 579 5.19 18.98 -3.60
CA ASP A 579 6.31 19.06 -4.53
C ASP A 579 5.87 19.58 -5.91
N TYR A 580 6.80 20.22 -6.62
CA TYR A 580 6.54 20.87 -7.91
C TYR A 580 5.39 21.90 -7.87
N ASN A 581 5.08 22.46 -6.69
CA ASN A 581 3.96 23.38 -6.48
C ASN A 581 2.61 22.79 -6.92
N ALA A 582 2.40 21.48 -6.76
CA ALA A 582 1.23 20.79 -7.30
C ALA A 582 -0.11 21.39 -6.86
N HIS A 583 -0.18 21.94 -5.64
CA HIS A 583 -1.38 22.56 -5.07
C HIS A 583 -1.73 23.93 -5.70
N PHE A 584 -0.82 24.51 -6.50
CA PHE A 584 -1.09 25.70 -7.31
C PHE A 584 -1.87 25.40 -8.59
N MET A 585 -2.01 24.12 -8.97
CA MET A 585 -2.81 23.67 -10.13
C MET A 585 -2.40 24.29 -11.47
N SER A 586 -1.17 24.81 -11.60
CA SER A 586 -0.63 25.37 -12.85
C SER A 586 -0.40 24.30 -13.94
N TRP A 587 -0.35 23.03 -13.55
CA TRP A 587 -0.22 21.88 -14.44
C TRP A 587 -1.54 21.45 -15.09
N LEU A 588 -2.67 21.87 -14.54
CA LEU A 588 -4.00 21.44 -14.98
C LEU A 588 -4.43 22.23 -16.22
N PRO A 589 -4.74 21.56 -17.35
CA PRO A 589 -5.26 22.25 -18.53
C PRO A 589 -6.65 22.85 -18.26
N THR A 590 -6.81 24.16 -18.47
CA THR A 590 -8.07 24.88 -18.24
C THR A 590 -8.95 24.97 -19.48
N ASN A 591 -8.36 24.89 -20.68
CA ASN A 591 -9.06 24.80 -21.96
C ASN A 591 -8.88 23.39 -22.52
N LEU A 592 -9.99 22.69 -22.79
CA LEU A 592 -10.00 21.32 -23.28
C LEU A 592 -10.54 21.28 -24.73
N PRO A 593 -9.98 20.43 -25.60
CA PRO A 593 -10.63 20.06 -26.85
C PRO A 593 -12.02 19.45 -26.61
N SER A 594 -12.93 19.60 -27.57
CA SER A 594 -14.34 19.13 -27.42
C SER A 594 -14.49 17.63 -27.14
N ASN A 595 -13.52 16.83 -27.61
CA ASN A 595 -13.42 15.37 -27.42
C ASN A 595 -12.62 14.97 -26.16
N VAL A 596 -12.16 15.91 -25.33
CA VAL A 596 -11.43 15.65 -24.10
C VAL A 596 -12.25 16.12 -22.90
N LYS A 597 -12.43 15.25 -21.91
CA LYS A 597 -13.16 15.52 -20.66
C LYS A 597 -12.26 15.21 -19.48
N ILE A 598 -12.18 16.15 -18.53
CA ILE A 598 -11.48 15.93 -17.25
C ILE A 598 -12.48 16.09 -16.12
N VAL A 599 -12.57 15.09 -15.24
CA VAL A 599 -13.36 15.12 -13.99
C VAL A 599 -12.39 15.06 -12.81
N LEU A 600 -12.52 16.01 -11.91
CA LEU A 600 -11.66 16.18 -10.73
C LEU A 600 -12.49 16.04 -9.47
N THR A 601 -11.95 15.46 -8.40
CA THR A 601 -12.60 15.53 -7.09
C THR A 601 -11.71 16.19 -6.04
N THR A 602 -12.34 16.95 -5.15
CA THR A 602 -11.67 17.62 -4.01
C THR A 602 -12.60 17.76 -2.80
N LEU A 603 -12.05 18.10 -1.64
CA LEU A 603 -12.84 18.39 -0.44
C LEU A 603 -13.47 19.79 -0.53
N SER A 604 -14.58 19.99 0.18
CA SER A 604 -15.20 21.33 0.32
C SER A 604 -14.42 22.29 1.23
N ASP A 605 -13.24 21.93 1.72
CA ASP A 605 -12.47 22.75 2.65
C ASP A 605 -11.98 24.04 1.98
N GLU A 606 -12.16 25.16 2.67
CA GLU A 606 -12.00 26.52 2.13
C GLU A 606 -10.52 26.91 1.96
N GLN A 607 -9.58 26.18 2.54
CA GLN A 607 -8.27 26.78 2.78
C GLN A 607 -7.23 26.68 1.66
N LEU A 608 -7.31 25.80 0.65
CA LEU A 608 -6.23 25.75 -0.38
C LEU A 608 -6.69 25.41 -1.80
N ILE A 609 -7.15 24.17 -2.07
CA ILE A 609 -7.30 23.69 -3.45
C ILE A 609 -8.62 24.14 -4.10
N LEU A 610 -9.75 23.98 -3.41
CA LEU A 610 -11.06 24.32 -3.99
C LEU A 610 -11.20 25.83 -4.23
N SER A 611 -10.76 26.64 -3.27
CA SER A 611 -10.73 28.10 -3.39
C SER A 611 -9.86 28.53 -4.57
N ARG A 612 -8.66 27.97 -4.71
CA ARG A 612 -7.80 28.24 -5.86
C ARG A 612 -8.44 27.84 -7.20
N LEU A 613 -9.05 26.66 -7.27
CA LEU A 613 -9.78 26.23 -8.47
C LEU A 613 -10.91 27.20 -8.82
N LYS A 614 -11.69 27.65 -7.83
CA LYS A 614 -12.82 28.57 -8.00
C LYS A 614 -12.40 29.99 -8.38
N HIS A 615 -11.36 30.53 -7.76
CA HIS A 615 -11.04 31.96 -7.85
C HIS A 615 -9.88 32.27 -8.81
N GLU A 616 -8.93 31.35 -8.98
CA GLU A 616 -7.70 31.61 -9.75
C GLU A 616 -7.65 30.85 -11.07
N VAL A 617 -8.04 29.56 -11.07
CA VAL A 617 -7.80 28.63 -12.18
C VAL A 617 -8.97 28.55 -13.17
N LEU A 618 -10.17 28.14 -12.73
CA LEU A 618 -11.31 27.90 -13.62
C LEU A 618 -12.28 29.08 -13.70
N ARG A 619 -12.50 29.80 -12.58
CA ARG A 619 -13.31 31.03 -12.47
C ARG A 619 -14.80 30.92 -12.89
N GLU A 620 -15.23 29.80 -13.45
CA GLU A 620 -16.57 29.59 -13.99
C GLU A 620 -17.43 28.68 -13.07
N PRO A 621 -18.55 29.17 -12.49
CA PRO A 621 -19.35 28.40 -11.53
C PRO A 621 -19.91 27.06 -12.07
N LYS A 622 -20.23 26.99 -13.38
CA LYS A 622 -20.73 25.77 -14.03
C LYS A 622 -19.73 24.61 -14.03
N CYS A 623 -18.45 24.88 -13.76
CA CYS A 623 -17.42 23.85 -13.65
C CYS A 623 -17.45 23.13 -12.29
N PHE A 624 -18.30 23.56 -11.35
CA PHE A 624 -18.32 23.03 -9.98
C PHE A 624 -19.64 22.35 -9.67
N VAL A 625 -19.56 21.12 -9.19
CA VAL A 625 -20.73 20.34 -8.73
C VAL A 625 -20.51 19.96 -7.27
N GLU A 626 -21.37 20.48 -6.40
CA GLU A 626 -21.37 20.12 -4.99
C GLU A 626 -22.10 18.79 -4.77
N ILE A 627 -21.50 17.92 -3.96
CA ILE A 627 -22.08 16.65 -3.54
C ILE A 627 -22.61 16.83 -2.11
N PRO A 628 -23.94 17.03 -1.93
CA PRO A 628 -24.54 17.21 -0.61
C PRO A 628 -24.57 15.87 0.16
N PRO A 629 -24.86 15.87 1.47
CA PRO A 629 -25.27 14.66 2.19
C PRO A 629 -26.47 13.94 1.54
N LEU A 630 -26.75 12.68 1.90
CA LEU A 630 -27.90 11.95 1.37
C LEU A 630 -29.22 12.51 1.92
N GLY A 631 -30.31 12.33 1.19
CA GLY A 631 -31.64 12.45 1.79
C GLY A 631 -31.90 11.31 2.79
N VAL A 632 -32.76 11.51 3.79
CA VAL A 632 -33.10 10.48 4.80
C VAL A 632 -33.59 9.17 4.15
N GLN A 633 -34.41 9.28 3.10
CA GLN A 633 -34.91 8.12 2.35
C GLN A 633 -33.79 7.41 1.56
N GLU A 634 -32.82 8.15 1.02
CA GLU A 634 -31.67 7.56 0.33
C GLU A 634 -30.73 6.88 1.33
N ALA A 635 -30.52 7.47 2.51
CA ALA A 635 -29.76 6.87 3.61
C ALA A 635 -30.41 5.57 4.11
N GLU A 636 -31.75 5.54 4.25
CA GLU A 636 -32.48 4.32 4.59
C GLU A 636 -32.31 3.24 3.52
N LYS A 637 -32.41 3.60 2.23
CA LYS A 637 -32.17 2.68 1.11
C LYS A 637 -30.75 2.12 1.13
N LEU A 638 -29.76 2.97 1.40
CA LEU A 638 -28.35 2.58 1.51
C LEU A 638 -28.10 1.65 2.70
N LEU A 639 -28.70 1.91 3.86
CA LEU A 639 -28.63 1.00 5.02
C LEU A 639 -29.21 -0.38 4.68
N LYS A 640 -30.39 -0.42 4.04
CA LYS A 640 -31.01 -1.68 3.60
C LYS A 640 -30.16 -2.41 2.58
N HIS A 641 -29.50 -1.68 1.67
CA HIS A 641 -28.57 -2.25 0.69
C HIS A 641 -27.38 -2.94 1.39
N PHE A 642 -26.72 -2.27 2.35
CA PHE A 642 -25.62 -2.85 3.13
C PHE A 642 -26.03 -4.04 4.00
N LEU A 643 -27.24 -4.06 4.54
CA LEU A 643 -27.74 -5.20 5.29
C LEU A 643 -28.07 -6.39 4.38
N LYS A 644 -28.67 -6.11 3.21
CA LYS A 644 -28.99 -7.14 2.22
C LYS A 644 -27.74 -7.86 1.70
N SER A 645 -26.63 -7.15 1.51
CA SER A 645 -25.37 -7.76 1.02
C SER A 645 -24.75 -8.76 2.00
N VAL A 646 -25.13 -8.70 3.28
CA VAL A 646 -24.75 -9.69 4.31
C VAL A 646 -25.93 -10.54 4.77
N SER A 647 -26.97 -10.63 3.94
CA SER A 647 -28.16 -11.46 4.21
C SER A 647 -28.86 -11.12 5.54
N ARG A 648 -28.95 -9.82 5.86
CA ARG A 648 -29.67 -9.31 7.04
C ARG A 648 -30.74 -8.29 6.70
N ARG A 649 -31.66 -8.08 7.63
CA ARG A 649 -32.66 -6.99 7.70
C ARG A 649 -32.82 -6.52 9.16
N LEU A 650 -33.60 -5.46 9.35
CA LEU A 650 -33.99 -4.98 10.68
C LEU A 650 -35.50 -5.10 10.87
N THR A 651 -35.94 -5.24 12.12
CA THR A 651 -37.35 -5.10 12.47
C THR A 651 -37.84 -3.66 12.30
N GLY A 652 -39.15 -3.44 12.19
CA GLY A 652 -39.73 -2.09 12.04
C GLY A 652 -39.28 -1.10 13.14
N PRO A 653 -39.35 -1.47 14.44
CA PRO A 653 -38.87 -0.63 15.53
C PRO A 653 -37.37 -0.32 15.45
N GLN A 654 -36.55 -1.32 15.12
CA GLN A 654 -35.09 -1.14 14.96
C GLN A 654 -34.80 -0.17 13.83
N LEU A 655 -35.37 -0.40 12.63
CA LEU A 655 -35.18 0.48 11.48
C LEU A 655 -35.59 1.94 11.78
N THR A 656 -36.70 2.12 12.51
CA THR A 656 -37.17 3.45 12.92
C THR A 656 -36.14 4.17 13.79
N ALA A 657 -35.40 3.46 14.65
CA ALA A 657 -34.34 4.06 15.47
C ALA A 657 -33.16 4.58 14.62
N PHE A 658 -32.74 3.83 13.60
CA PHE A 658 -31.69 4.26 12.67
C PHE A 658 -32.14 5.45 11.80
N VAL A 659 -33.36 5.39 11.24
CA VAL A 659 -33.90 6.44 10.37
C VAL A 659 -34.02 7.78 11.08
N LYS A 660 -34.39 7.78 12.38
CA LYS A 660 -34.40 9.01 13.20
C LYS A 660 -33.03 9.69 13.25
N ARG A 661 -31.95 8.92 13.18
CA ARG A 661 -30.58 9.44 13.24
C ARG A 661 -30.09 10.03 11.92
N PHE A 662 -30.63 9.57 10.80
CA PHE A 662 -30.31 10.13 9.49
C PHE A 662 -30.78 11.57 9.31
N VAL A 663 -31.64 12.08 10.20
CA VAL A 663 -32.02 13.50 10.24
C VAL A 663 -30.84 14.38 10.70
N SER A 664 -29.98 13.89 11.60
CA SER A 664 -28.81 14.65 12.08
C SER A 664 -27.59 14.49 11.19
N CYS A 665 -27.33 13.27 10.70
CA CYS A 665 -26.22 12.99 9.78
C CYS A 665 -26.64 11.95 8.75
N SER A 666 -26.49 12.28 7.47
CA SER A 666 -26.85 11.40 6.35
C SER A 666 -25.68 11.22 5.37
N LEU A 667 -24.44 11.36 5.84
CA LEU A 667 -23.27 11.06 5.02
C LEU A 667 -23.20 9.54 4.73
N PRO A 668 -22.87 9.11 3.50
CA PRO A 668 -22.68 7.70 3.19
C PRO A 668 -21.75 6.94 4.15
N LEU A 669 -20.65 7.56 4.57
CA LEU A 669 -19.74 6.99 5.58
C LEU A 669 -20.44 6.72 6.92
N TYR A 670 -21.27 7.66 7.37
CA TYR A 670 -22.05 7.51 8.59
C TYR A 670 -23.07 6.37 8.48
N VAL A 671 -23.74 6.24 7.33
CA VAL A 671 -24.64 5.12 7.07
C VAL A 671 -23.89 3.78 7.08
N LYS A 672 -22.67 3.72 6.51
CA LYS A 672 -21.82 2.53 6.55
C LYS A 672 -21.42 2.17 8.00
N LEU A 673 -20.99 3.15 8.79
CA LEU A 673 -20.66 2.97 10.22
C LEU A 673 -21.86 2.40 11.00
N LEU A 674 -23.04 3.00 10.85
CA LEU A 674 -24.26 2.50 11.47
C LEU A 674 -24.69 1.13 10.94
N SER A 675 -24.37 0.81 9.68
CA SER A 675 -24.67 -0.52 9.14
C SER A 675 -23.85 -1.61 9.82
N GLU A 676 -22.59 -1.36 10.18
CA GLU A 676 -21.78 -2.34 10.91
C GLU A 676 -22.35 -2.61 12.31
N GLU A 677 -22.84 -1.58 13.01
CA GLU A 677 -23.56 -1.76 14.27
C GLU A 677 -24.88 -2.53 14.06
N ALA A 678 -25.65 -2.17 13.02
CA ALA A 678 -26.91 -2.82 12.69
C ALA A 678 -26.76 -4.32 12.34
N LYS A 679 -25.62 -4.74 11.77
CA LYS A 679 -25.34 -6.14 11.45
C LYS A 679 -25.23 -7.04 12.68
N THR A 680 -24.98 -6.46 13.85
CA THR A 680 -24.86 -7.22 15.11
C THR A 680 -26.19 -7.40 15.83
N LEU A 681 -27.24 -6.66 15.43
CA LEU A 681 -28.54 -6.66 16.10
C LEU A 681 -29.39 -7.88 15.75
N LEU A 682 -29.79 -8.63 16.77
CA LEU A 682 -30.74 -9.73 16.69
C LEU A 682 -32.19 -9.18 16.68
N SER A 683 -33.14 -9.93 16.12
CA SER A 683 -34.52 -9.45 15.97
C SER A 683 -35.24 -9.16 17.28
N PHE A 684 -34.80 -9.78 18.37
CA PHE A 684 -35.36 -9.61 19.72
C PHE A 684 -34.60 -8.59 20.58
N ASP A 685 -33.55 -7.96 20.05
CA ASP A 685 -32.88 -6.85 20.74
C ASP A 685 -33.80 -5.63 20.77
N PHE A 686 -34.22 -5.23 21.99
CA PHE A 686 -35.08 -4.06 22.23
C PHE A 686 -34.23 -2.78 22.21
N PRO A 687 -34.66 -1.68 21.56
CA PRO A 687 -33.83 -0.48 21.46
C PRO A 687 -33.85 0.31 22.78
N PRO A 688 -32.67 0.54 23.40
CA PRO A 688 -32.25 1.91 23.68
C PRO A 688 -30.74 2.08 23.42
N ILE A 689 -30.26 1.65 22.25
CA ILE A 689 -28.87 1.91 21.86
C ILE A 689 -28.76 3.40 21.54
N ALA A 690 -27.92 4.11 22.30
CA ALA A 690 -27.56 5.49 22.00
C ALA A 690 -26.75 5.49 20.70
N LEU A 691 -27.41 5.53 19.55
CA LEU A 691 -26.74 5.62 18.26
C LEU A 691 -25.95 6.93 18.17
N PRO A 692 -24.72 6.91 17.62
CA PRO A 692 -23.90 8.12 17.44
C PRO A 692 -24.64 9.22 16.67
N THR A 693 -24.34 10.49 16.89
CA THR A 693 -24.95 11.64 16.18
C THR A 693 -24.36 11.88 14.79
N ASP A 694 -23.06 11.64 14.64
CA ASP A 694 -22.26 11.94 13.46
C ASP A 694 -21.14 10.90 13.23
N CYS A 695 -20.32 11.09 12.18
CA CYS A 695 -19.20 10.20 11.86
C CYS A 695 -18.14 10.15 12.98
N GLY A 696 -17.85 11.27 13.63
CA GLY A 696 -16.81 11.36 14.65
C GLY A 696 -17.19 10.55 15.90
N GLU A 697 -18.41 10.74 16.38
CA GLU A 697 -18.96 9.95 17.50
C GLU A 697 -19.08 8.46 17.13
N ALA A 698 -19.44 8.15 15.89
CA ALA A 698 -19.54 6.77 15.42
C ALA A 698 -18.18 6.06 15.40
N ILE A 699 -17.12 6.73 14.90
CA ILE A 699 -15.76 6.19 14.92
C ILE A 699 -15.26 6.06 16.37
N ALA A 700 -15.55 7.04 17.23
CA ALA A 700 -15.18 6.97 18.64
C ALA A 700 -15.83 5.78 19.34
N LYS A 701 -17.13 5.54 19.12
CA LYS A 701 -17.85 4.37 19.65
C LYS A 701 -17.32 3.04 19.11
N LEU A 702 -16.94 2.99 17.84
CA LEU A 702 -16.25 1.82 17.28
C LEU A 702 -14.95 1.55 18.05
N PHE A 703 -14.13 2.57 18.30
CA PHE A 703 -12.90 2.42 19.06
C PHE A 703 -13.16 2.04 20.52
N ASP A 704 -14.16 2.62 21.17
CA ASP A 704 -14.56 2.23 22.54
C ASP A 704 -14.94 0.74 22.59
N ARG A 705 -15.77 0.27 21.66
CA ARG A 705 -16.17 -1.14 21.54
C ARG A 705 -14.95 -2.06 21.34
N LEU A 706 -14.03 -1.69 20.46
CA LEU A 706 -12.82 -2.47 20.22
C LEU A 706 -11.93 -2.53 21.46
N GLU A 707 -11.75 -1.41 22.17
CA GLU A 707 -10.97 -1.35 23.40
C GLU A 707 -11.59 -2.20 24.52
N GLU A 708 -12.92 -2.19 24.65
CA GLU A 708 -13.66 -3.03 25.60
C GLU A 708 -13.52 -4.53 25.26
N MET A 709 -13.54 -4.89 23.97
CA MET A 709 -13.46 -6.28 23.52
C MET A 709 -12.05 -6.87 23.58
N TYR A 710 -11.04 -6.10 23.17
CA TYR A 710 -9.68 -6.62 22.91
C TYR A 710 -8.61 -6.06 23.85
N GLY A 711 -8.96 -5.07 24.68
CA GLY A 711 -8.03 -4.37 25.55
C GLY A 711 -7.42 -3.14 24.88
N LYS A 712 -7.40 -2.03 25.62
CA LYS A 712 -6.86 -0.75 25.14
C LYS A 712 -5.40 -0.82 24.66
N PRO A 713 -4.45 -1.51 25.33
CA PRO A 713 -3.07 -1.56 24.86
C PRO A 713 -2.92 -2.09 23.43
N LEU A 714 -3.53 -3.24 23.14
CA LEU A 714 -3.50 -3.87 21.82
C LEU A 714 -4.14 -2.97 20.75
N VAL A 715 -5.37 -2.48 21.02
CA VAL A 715 -6.09 -1.63 20.05
C VAL A 715 -5.34 -0.34 19.79
N SER A 716 -4.83 0.32 20.83
CA SER A 716 -4.10 1.58 20.67
C SER A 716 -2.89 1.43 19.74
N ARG A 717 -2.14 0.33 19.86
CA ARG A 717 -0.94 0.09 19.04
C ARG A 717 -1.26 -0.34 17.62
N VAL A 718 -2.29 -1.18 17.42
CA VAL A 718 -2.83 -1.47 16.09
C VAL A 718 -3.16 -0.18 15.35
N MET A 719 -3.99 0.69 15.96
CA MET A 719 -4.41 1.95 15.34
C MET A 719 -3.21 2.89 15.10
N SER A 720 -2.27 2.93 16.04
CA SER A 720 -1.05 3.75 15.94
C SER A 720 -0.16 3.32 14.79
N TYR A 721 0.13 2.02 14.65
CA TYR A 721 0.96 1.50 13.56
C TYR A 721 0.31 1.70 12.20
N MET A 722 -1.01 1.47 12.09
CA MET A 722 -1.75 1.72 10.84
C MET A 722 -1.72 3.19 10.41
N VAL A 723 -1.74 4.13 11.37
CA VAL A 723 -1.66 5.58 11.09
C VAL A 723 -0.23 6.05 10.84
N ALA A 724 0.75 5.46 11.52
CA ALA A 724 2.14 5.84 11.44
C ALA A 724 2.81 5.37 10.13
N SER A 725 2.43 4.19 9.64
CA SER A 725 2.88 3.68 8.33
C SER A 725 2.38 4.58 7.19
N SER A 726 3.28 5.00 6.29
CA SER A 726 2.94 5.86 5.15
C SER A 726 2.27 5.10 4.02
N THR A 727 2.72 3.88 3.73
CA THR A 727 2.23 3.11 2.60
C THR A 727 1.21 2.05 3.00
N GLY A 728 1.09 1.72 4.28
CA GLY A 728 0.22 0.66 4.82
C GLY A 728 1.03 -0.48 5.41
N LEU A 729 0.37 -1.45 6.04
CA LEU A 729 1.02 -2.64 6.63
C LEU A 729 0.39 -3.93 6.14
N THR A 730 1.19 -4.97 5.98
CA THR A 730 0.70 -6.33 5.73
C THR A 730 0.30 -7.01 7.03
N ASP A 731 -0.36 -8.17 6.91
CA ASP A 731 -0.77 -8.95 8.09
C ASP A 731 0.44 -9.46 8.89
N CYS A 732 1.52 -9.86 8.20
CA CYS A 732 2.76 -10.29 8.84
C CYS A 732 3.47 -9.12 9.54
N GLU A 733 3.57 -7.97 8.86
CA GLU A 733 4.22 -6.78 9.42
C GLU A 733 3.47 -6.29 10.68
N MET A 734 2.13 -6.29 10.67
CA MET A 734 1.34 -5.94 11.85
C MET A 734 1.59 -6.93 13.00
N ASP A 735 1.58 -8.24 12.74
CA ASP A 735 1.84 -9.26 13.76
C ASP A 735 3.25 -9.16 14.35
N ASP A 736 4.26 -8.96 13.51
CA ASP A 736 5.65 -8.75 13.91
C ASP A 736 5.80 -7.49 14.77
N LEU A 737 5.23 -6.35 14.35
CA LEU A 737 5.29 -5.09 15.10
C LEU A 737 4.65 -5.22 16.48
N LEU A 738 3.46 -5.83 16.55
CA LEU A 738 2.79 -6.09 17.83
C LEU A 738 3.59 -7.08 18.70
N SER A 739 4.31 -8.02 18.08
CA SER A 739 5.19 -8.99 18.75
C SER A 739 6.53 -8.41 19.21
N LEU A 740 6.94 -7.26 18.66
CA LEU A 740 8.08 -6.48 19.14
C LEU A 740 7.68 -5.52 20.27
N ASP A 741 6.39 -5.20 20.41
CA ASP A 741 5.88 -4.25 21.40
C ASP A 741 5.67 -4.88 22.79
N ASP A 742 6.52 -4.52 23.75
CA ASP A 742 6.41 -5.03 25.12
C ASP A 742 5.24 -4.44 25.90
N PHE A 743 4.74 -3.24 25.55
CA PHE A 743 3.52 -2.70 26.14
C PHE A 743 2.30 -3.56 25.80
N VAL A 744 2.21 -4.05 24.56
CA VAL A 744 1.17 -5.00 24.13
C VAL A 744 1.36 -6.36 24.80
N LEU A 745 2.57 -6.91 24.74
CA LEU A 745 2.82 -8.26 25.23
C LEU A 745 2.77 -8.40 26.74
N ASN A 746 3.07 -7.35 27.49
CA ASN A 746 2.89 -7.34 28.94
C ASN A 746 1.41 -7.33 29.34
N ASP A 747 0.54 -6.75 28.52
CA ASP A 747 -0.92 -6.80 28.72
C ASP A 747 -1.50 -8.17 28.35
N ILE A 748 -0.97 -8.81 27.31
CA ILE A 748 -1.41 -10.16 26.90
C ILE A 748 -0.90 -11.22 27.90
N TYR A 749 0.35 -11.12 28.35
CA TYR A 749 1.03 -12.12 29.17
C TYR A 749 1.16 -11.69 30.65
N GLN A 750 0.02 -11.38 31.26
CA GLN A 750 -0.03 -10.96 32.67
C GLN A 750 0.26 -12.11 33.64
N VAL A 751 -0.13 -13.35 33.32
CA VAL A 751 -0.04 -14.49 34.25
C VAL A 751 1.07 -15.48 33.88
N HIS A 752 1.21 -15.79 32.60
CA HIS A 752 2.15 -16.80 32.08
C HIS A 752 2.99 -16.23 30.95
N GLN A 753 4.28 -16.61 30.92
CA GLN A 753 5.20 -16.28 29.84
C GLN A 753 5.31 -17.45 28.86
N PRO A 754 4.97 -17.25 27.57
CA PRO A 754 5.08 -18.29 26.57
C PRO A 754 6.55 -18.60 26.25
N THR A 755 6.80 -19.76 25.66
CA THR A 755 8.13 -20.17 25.19
C THR A 755 8.62 -19.35 24.00
N VAL A 756 7.70 -18.94 23.12
CA VAL A 756 7.93 -17.94 22.08
C VAL A 756 7.05 -16.74 22.41
N ARG A 757 7.67 -15.58 22.64
CA ARG A 757 6.99 -14.38 23.14
C ARG A 757 6.54 -13.47 21.99
N ARG A 758 5.49 -13.89 21.30
CA ARG A 758 4.81 -13.18 20.20
C ARG A 758 3.33 -12.97 20.49
N VAL A 759 2.66 -12.08 19.77
CA VAL A 759 1.21 -11.92 19.88
C VAL A 759 0.52 -13.13 19.24
N PRO A 760 -0.54 -13.69 19.84
CA PRO A 760 -1.35 -14.68 19.15
C PRO A 760 -2.02 -14.04 17.92
N PHE A 761 -1.67 -14.50 16.72
CA PHE A 761 -2.14 -13.93 15.44
C PHE A 761 -3.67 -13.76 15.36
N VAL A 762 -4.44 -14.67 15.98
CA VAL A 762 -5.90 -14.59 16.08
C VAL A 762 -6.40 -13.28 16.70
N LYS A 763 -5.64 -12.65 17.61
CA LYS A 763 -6.00 -11.37 18.21
C LYS A 763 -5.97 -10.23 17.19
N TRP A 764 -4.94 -10.19 16.34
CA TRP A 764 -4.88 -9.23 15.23
C TRP A 764 -6.02 -9.49 14.24
N LEU A 765 -6.21 -10.75 13.83
CA LEU A 765 -7.27 -11.09 12.87
C LEU A 765 -8.67 -10.69 13.35
N LYS A 766 -8.99 -10.88 14.64
CA LYS A 766 -10.29 -10.49 15.22
C LYS A 766 -10.51 -8.97 15.10
N ILE A 767 -9.50 -8.17 15.47
CA ILE A 767 -9.55 -6.71 15.32
C ILE A 767 -9.69 -6.33 13.83
N LYS A 768 -8.87 -6.92 12.96
CA LYS A 768 -8.90 -6.66 11.51
C LYS A 768 -10.28 -6.96 10.92
N GLN A 769 -10.91 -8.05 11.32
CA GLN A 769 -12.25 -8.40 10.86
C GLN A 769 -13.27 -7.33 11.24
N ASP A 770 -13.23 -6.83 12.46
CA ASP A 770 -14.16 -5.81 12.96
C ASP A 770 -13.99 -4.43 12.32
N ILE A 771 -12.82 -4.15 11.73
CA ILE A 771 -12.54 -2.90 10.99
C ILE A 771 -12.45 -3.07 9.48
N SER A 772 -12.59 -4.31 8.97
CA SER A 772 -12.32 -4.66 7.56
C SER A 772 -13.11 -3.84 6.55
N SER A 773 -14.37 -3.50 6.87
CA SER A 773 -15.25 -2.65 6.04
C SER A 773 -14.76 -1.21 5.84
N PHE A 774 -13.71 -0.79 6.56
CA PHE A 774 -13.13 0.55 6.51
C PHE A 774 -11.67 0.55 6.04
N LEU A 775 -11.17 -0.62 5.63
CA LEU A 775 -9.83 -0.80 5.10
C LEU A 775 -9.88 -0.95 3.58
N SER A 776 -8.86 -0.41 2.94
CA SER A 776 -8.57 -0.64 1.53
C SER A 776 -7.29 -1.46 1.41
N HIS A 777 -7.22 -2.28 0.36
CA HIS A 777 -6.06 -3.09 0.02
C HIS A 777 -5.43 -2.55 -1.27
N ARG A 778 -4.10 -2.46 -1.28
CA ARG A 778 -3.34 -1.98 -2.45
C ARG A 778 -1.97 -2.65 -2.52
N LEU A 779 -1.38 -2.66 -3.72
CA LEU A 779 0.02 -2.98 -3.91
C LEU A 779 0.88 -1.74 -3.56
N ALA A 780 1.85 -1.91 -2.68
CA ALA A 780 2.84 -0.89 -2.35
C ALA A 780 4.18 -1.57 -2.08
N ASP A 781 5.25 -1.02 -2.65
CA ASP A 781 6.64 -1.47 -2.42
C ASP A 781 6.80 -3.00 -2.66
N GLY A 782 6.18 -3.50 -3.73
CA GLY A 782 6.20 -4.92 -4.12
C GLY A 782 5.17 -5.82 -3.44
N VAL A 783 4.39 -5.34 -2.45
CA VAL A 783 3.56 -6.19 -1.58
C VAL A 783 2.14 -5.66 -1.34
N THR A 784 1.19 -6.53 -0.98
CA THR A 784 -0.19 -6.13 -0.68
C THR A 784 -0.36 -5.67 0.78
N VAL A 785 -0.65 -4.39 0.97
CA VAL A 785 -0.82 -3.75 2.29
C VAL A 785 -2.27 -3.36 2.58
N SER A 786 -2.59 -3.19 3.86
CA SER A 786 -3.88 -2.65 4.33
C SER A 786 -3.71 -1.22 4.86
N GLN A 787 -4.64 -0.33 4.48
CA GLN A 787 -4.67 1.06 4.95
C GLN A 787 -6.13 1.53 5.14
N TRP A 788 -6.35 2.53 6.00
CA TRP A 788 -7.64 3.21 6.13
C TRP A 788 -8.15 3.78 4.80
N GLU A 789 -9.38 3.43 4.43
CA GLU A 789 -10.05 3.99 3.24
C GLU A 789 -10.38 5.49 3.41
N HIS A 790 -10.69 5.90 4.65
CA HIS A 790 -11.11 7.26 4.97
C HIS A 790 -10.18 7.94 5.98
N ASP A 791 -9.73 9.15 5.63
CA ASP A 791 -8.90 10.00 6.49
C ASP A 791 -9.57 10.33 7.84
N SER A 792 -10.90 10.25 7.94
CA SER A 792 -11.63 10.39 9.20
C SER A 792 -11.16 9.40 10.28
N PHE A 793 -10.82 8.16 9.91
CA PHE A 793 -10.25 7.19 10.85
C PHE A 793 -8.82 7.58 11.23
N ILE A 794 -8.02 8.05 10.27
CA ILE A 794 -6.64 8.50 10.51
C ILE A 794 -6.64 9.67 11.51
N ILE A 795 -7.51 10.66 11.31
CA ILE A 795 -7.65 11.83 12.18
C ILE A 795 -8.11 11.41 13.58
N ALA A 796 -9.14 10.56 13.67
CA ALA A 796 -9.67 10.09 14.94
C ALA A 796 -8.64 9.27 15.73
N ALA A 797 -7.98 8.32 15.08
CA ALA A 797 -6.95 7.48 15.69
C ALA A 797 -5.72 8.30 16.10
N ARG A 798 -5.28 9.26 15.27
CA ARG A 798 -4.18 10.18 15.63
C ARG A 798 -4.52 10.99 16.87
N LYS A 799 -5.70 11.60 16.91
CA LYS A 799 -6.17 12.37 18.07
C LYS A 799 -6.28 11.52 19.34
N ARG A 800 -6.71 10.25 19.22
CA ARG A 800 -6.92 9.37 20.37
C ARG A 800 -5.63 8.72 20.89
N TYR A 801 -4.74 8.29 20.01
CA TYR A 801 -3.60 7.42 20.36
C TYR A 801 -2.22 8.04 20.10
N LEU A 802 -2.13 9.08 19.28
CA LEU A 802 -0.86 9.72 18.88
C LEU A 802 -0.84 11.22 19.21
N SER A 803 -1.52 11.61 20.29
CA SER A 803 -1.48 12.99 20.81
C SER A 803 -0.27 13.24 21.73
N ASP A 804 0.30 12.18 22.30
CA ASP A 804 1.52 12.24 23.11
C ASP A 804 2.75 12.05 22.22
N GLU A 805 3.64 13.04 22.22
CA GLU A 805 4.87 13.04 21.42
C GLU A 805 5.79 11.86 21.78
N ALA A 806 5.86 11.45 23.05
CA ALA A 806 6.67 10.32 23.46
C ALA A 806 6.17 9.01 22.82
N VAL A 807 4.85 8.83 22.73
CA VAL A 807 4.23 7.68 22.06
C VAL A 807 4.49 7.72 20.56
N VAL A 808 4.43 8.91 19.94
CA VAL A 808 4.73 9.07 18.50
C VAL A 808 6.19 8.66 18.19
N LEU A 809 7.15 9.12 19.00
CA LEU A 809 8.56 8.76 18.87
C LEU A 809 8.77 7.24 19.04
N GLU A 810 8.13 6.64 20.04
CA GLU A 810 8.21 5.20 20.32
C GLU A 810 7.64 4.37 19.16
N VAL A 811 6.46 4.74 18.65
CA VAL A 811 5.80 4.04 17.52
C VAL A 811 6.67 4.09 16.28
N HIS A 812 7.24 5.26 15.95
CA HIS A 812 8.16 5.38 14.82
C HIS A 812 9.48 4.65 15.05
N SER A 813 9.99 4.63 16.29
CA SER A 813 11.19 3.85 16.63
C SER A 813 10.97 2.35 16.44
N MET A 814 9.81 1.82 16.82
CA MET A 814 9.47 0.40 16.63
C MET A 814 9.36 0.03 15.14
N LEU A 815 8.73 0.89 14.33
CA LEU A 815 8.67 0.72 12.88
C LEU A 815 10.08 0.74 12.27
N ALA A 816 10.95 1.66 12.70
CA ALA A 816 12.34 1.70 12.26
C ALA A 816 13.08 0.41 12.62
N ASP A 817 12.95 -0.07 13.87
CA ASP A 817 13.60 -1.31 14.34
C ASP A 817 13.14 -2.54 13.55
N TYR A 818 11.85 -2.62 13.23
CA TYR A 818 11.32 -3.71 12.42
C TYR A 818 11.94 -3.73 11.03
N PHE A 819 11.84 -2.63 10.26
CA PHE A 819 12.37 -2.57 8.89
C PHE A 819 13.90 -2.55 8.84
N LEU A 820 14.58 -2.13 9.90
CA LEU A 820 16.03 -2.32 10.04
C LEU A 820 16.41 -3.80 10.22
N GLY A 821 15.49 -4.65 10.69
CA GLY A 821 15.78 -6.02 11.08
C GLY A 821 16.51 -6.09 12.41
N THR A 822 16.36 -5.05 13.26
CA THR A 822 17.12 -4.91 14.52
C THR A 822 16.98 -6.13 15.42
N TRP A 823 15.84 -6.80 15.43
CA TRP A 823 15.59 -7.94 16.32
C TRP A 823 15.50 -9.29 15.59
N ALA A 824 15.90 -9.34 14.32
CA ALA A 824 15.91 -10.58 13.54
C ALA A 824 17.01 -11.53 14.02
N GLY A 825 16.67 -12.80 14.26
CA GLY A 825 17.61 -13.85 14.65
C GLY A 825 18.28 -13.67 16.02
N ARG A 826 17.85 -12.72 16.85
CA ARG A 826 18.43 -12.46 18.18
C ARG A 826 17.37 -12.09 19.23
N PRO A 827 17.62 -12.36 20.52
CA PRO A 827 16.65 -12.09 21.58
C PRO A 827 16.55 -10.59 21.91
N LYS A 828 15.31 -10.10 22.08
CA LYS A 828 14.98 -8.74 22.53
C LYS A 828 14.82 -8.69 24.06
N PRO A 829 15.41 -7.70 24.77
CA PRO A 829 15.14 -7.47 26.19
C PRO A 829 13.67 -7.23 26.48
N ILE A 830 13.15 -7.79 27.58
CA ILE A 830 11.77 -7.60 28.01
C ILE A 830 11.73 -6.44 29.01
N GLU A 831 11.13 -5.33 28.61
CA GLU A 831 10.90 -4.21 29.51
C GLU A 831 9.76 -4.55 30.49
N SER A 832 10.08 -4.64 31.78
CA SER A 832 9.07 -4.84 32.83
C SER A 832 8.54 -3.51 33.33
N LYS A 833 7.21 -3.34 33.41
CA LYS A 833 6.63 -2.23 34.16
C LYS A 833 7.02 -2.34 35.64
N THR A 834 7.78 -1.37 36.11
CA THR A 834 7.98 -1.05 37.53
C THR A 834 6.62 -0.66 38.12
N GLY A 835 5.96 -1.56 38.83
CA GLY A 835 4.68 -1.24 39.45
C GLY A 835 3.93 -2.39 40.11
N ASN A 836 4.30 -3.65 39.87
CA ASN A 836 3.66 -4.78 40.54
C ASN A 836 4.55 -5.29 41.70
N PRO A 837 4.24 -4.99 42.97
CA PRO A 837 5.09 -5.32 44.13
C PRO A 837 5.21 -6.83 44.41
N HIS A 838 4.54 -7.68 43.62
CA HIS A 838 4.58 -9.15 43.74
C HIS A 838 5.39 -9.85 42.65
N ARG A 839 6.06 -9.13 41.74
CA ARG A 839 7.02 -9.74 40.82
C ARG A 839 8.45 -9.36 41.23
N PRO A 840 9.31 -10.33 41.61
CA PRO A 840 10.74 -10.04 41.73
C PRO A 840 11.23 -9.54 40.37
N ALA A 841 11.93 -8.42 40.38
CA ALA A 841 12.56 -7.84 39.21
C ALA A 841 13.53 -8.86 38.61
N THR A 842 13.09 -9.59 37.58
CA THR A 842 14.01 -10.33 36.71
C THR A 842 14.49 -9.31 35.69
N GLN A 843 15.53 -8.55 36.09
CA GLN A 843 16.06 -7.43 35.31
C GLN A 843 16.66 -7.84 33.94
N ASP A 844 16.78 -9.13 33.62
CA ASP A 844 17.47 -9.61 32.41
C ASP A 844 16.72 -10.72 31.64
N ALA A 845 15.38 -10.68 31.60
CA ALA A 845 14.66 -11.61 30.74
C ALA A 845 14.73 -11.13 29.28
N THR A 846 15.30 -11.94 28.39
CA THR A 846 15.31 -11.68 26.93
C THR A 846 14.51 -12.78 26.22
N ALA A 847 13.90 -12.46 25.08
CA ALA A 847 13.18 -13.43 24.26
C ALA A 847 13.35 -13.12 22.78
N ASP A 848 13.68 -14.15 22.00
CA ASP A 848 13.66 -14.08 20.54
C ASP A 848 12.22 -13.99 20.05
N ARG A 849 11.93 -12.94 19.29
CA ARG A 849 10.61 -12.61 18.76
C ARG A 849 10.34 -13.27 17.40
N LYS A 850 11.34 -13.98 16.84
CA LYS A 850 11.21 -14.74 15.60
C LYS A 850 10.74 -13.90 14.40
N VAL A 851 11.06 -12.61 14.41
CA VAL A 851 10.77 -11.70 13.29
C VAL A 851 11.74 -11.96 12.14
N PRO A 852 11.31 -11.78 10.87
CA PRO A 852 12.13 -12.07 9.71
C PRO A 852 13.32 -11.12 9.59
N THR A 853 14.36 -11.57 8.87
CA THR A 853 15.45 -10.68 8.47
C THR A 853 14.98 -9.63 7.46
N GLN A 854 15.61 -8.46 7.50
CA GLN A 854 15.34 -7.36 6.57
C GLN A 854 16.64 -6.97 5.85
N PRO A 855 17.15 -7.80 4.93
CA PRO A 855 18.35 -7.48 4.17
C PRO A 855 18.11 -6.29 3.22
N LEU A 856 19.19 -5.70 2.68
CA LEU A 856 19.11 -4.69 1.63
C LEU A 856 18.57 -5.27 0.31
N THR A 857 18.89 -6.53 0.02
CA THR A 857 18.41 -7.24 -1.16
C THR A 857 17.91 -8.65 -0.80
N PHE A 858 16.82 -9.08 -1.44
CA PHE A 858 16.34 -10.45 -1.42
C PHE A 858 16.68 -11.12 -2.75
N SER A 859 17.56 -12.13 -2.75
CA SER A 859 17.98 -12.86 -3.96
C SER A 859 18.42 -11.97 -5.14
N GLY A 860 18.96 -10.78 -4.85
CA GLY A 860 19.43 -9.80 -5.84
C GLY A 860 18.46 -8.66 -6.17
N ASN A 861 17.20 -8.76 -5.76
CA ASN A 861 16.20 -7.68 -5.86
C ASN A 861 16.23 -6.80 -4.61
N GLY A 862 16.05 -5.49 -4.75
CA GLY A 862 16.08 -4.57 -3.59
C GLY A 862 14.89 -4.76 -2.65
N ASN A 863 15.12 -4.60 -1.35
CA ASN A 863 14.06 -4.55 -0.34
C ASN A 863 13.39 -3.17 -0.34
N GLU A 864 12.45 -2.96 -1.26
CA GLU A 864 11.72 -1.69 -1.43
C GLU A 864 11.05 -1.22 -0.13
N ARG A 865 10.45 -2.14 0.64
CA ARG A 865 9.86 -1.85 1.96
C ARG A 865 10.88 -1.21 2.89
N LYS A 866 12.07 -1.81 3.02
CA LYS A 866 13.13 -1.25 3.87
C LYS A 866 13.54 0.16 3.40
N TYR A 867 13.69 0.35 2.10
CA TYR A 867 14.12 1.62 1.51
C TYR A 867 13.12 2.76 1.71
N GLU A 868 11.83 2.50 1.63
CA GLU A 868 10.79 3.50 1.82
C GLU A 868 10.51 3.80 3.29
N GLN A 869 10.54 2.77 4.16
CA GLN A 869 10.08 2.92 5.55
C GLN A 869 11.17 3.44 6.50
N VAL A 870 12.42 2.96 6.38
CA VAL A 870 13.48 3.24 7.37
C VAL A 870 13.85 4.73 7.45
N PRO A 871 14.16 5.46 6.36
CA PRO A 871 14.63 6.85 6.46
C PRO A 871 13.61 7.75 7.17
N ARG A 872 12.34 7.61 6.77
CA ARG A 872 11.21 8.33 7.34
C ARG A 872 11.05 8.04 8.83
N HIS A 873 11.07 6.77 9.22
CA HIS A 873 10.82 6.39 10.60
C HIS A 873 11.98 6.76 11.54
N LEU A 874 13.22 6.65 11.09
CA LEU A 874 14.38 7.15 11.84
C LEU A 874 14.33 8.67 12.05
N HIS A 875 13.97 9.43 11.01
CA HIS A 875 13.77 10.87 11.13
C HIS A 875 12.65 11.20 12.14
N LYS A 876 11.48 10.57 11.98
CA LYS A 876 10.32 10.82 12.84
C LYS A 876 10.46 10.32 14.28
N SER A 877 11.36 9.38 14.55
CA SER A 877 11.70 8.94 15.90
C SER A 877 12.87 9.73 16.52
N GLY A 878 13.41 10.75 15.83
CA GLY A 878 14.56 11.53 16.29
C GLY A 878 15.89 10.78 16.28
N ARG A 879 15.97 9.59 15.65
CA ARG A 879 17.17 8.74 15.58
C ARG A 879 18.10 9.18 14.45
N HIS A 880 18.46 10.47 14.44
CA HIS A 880 19.24 11.09 13.36
C HIS A 880 20.65 10.52 13.21
N MET A 881 21.26 10.04 14.30
CA MET A 881 22.56 9.38 14.25
C MET A 881 22.50 8.12 13.37
N GLU A 882 21.48 7.28 13.55
CA GLU A 882 21.27 6.07 12.76
C GLU A 882 20.82 6.39 11.33
N LEU A 883 20.00 7.43 11.14
CA LEU A 883 19.66 7.94 9.80
C LEU A 883 20.94 8.30 9.03
N ASN A 884 21.90 8.95 9.68
CA ASN A 884 23.15 9.33 9.02
C ASN A 884 24.03 8.11 8.75
N THR A 885 24.24 7.24 9.74
CA THR A 885 25.21 6.15 9.60
C THR A 885 24.72 4.96 8.79
N LEU A 886 23.41 4.66 8.82
CA LEU A 886 22.83 3.48 8.17
C LEU A 886 22.21 3.80 6.79
N VAL A 887 21.84 5.06 6.54
CA VAL A 887 21.11 5.48 5.33
C VAL A 887 21.91 6.52 4.54
N LEU A 888 22.05 7.75 5.04
CA LEU A 888 22.52 8.89 4.25
C LEU A 888 24.02 8.82 3.90
N PHE A 889 24.86 8.35 4.83
CA PHE A 889 26.31 8.21 4.63
C PHE A 889 26.74 6.74 4.55
N ASN A 890 25.90 5.91 3.94
CA ASN A 890 26.14 4.49 3.73
C ASN A 890 26.14 4.15 2.23
N TYR A 891 27.30 3.82 1.68
CA TYR A 891 27.44 3.57 0.24
C TYR A 891 26.59 2.39 -0.25
N GLU A 892 26.55 1.30 0.52
CA GLU A 892 25.79 0.10 0.15
C GLU A 892 24.29 0.37 0.15
N TRP A 893 23.79 1.19 1.09
CA TRP A 893 22.42 1.68 1.09
C TRP A 893 22.14 2.51 -0.16
N LEU A 894 22.94 3.54 -0.43
CA LEU A 894 22.75 4.44 -1.57
C LEU A 894 22.73 3.67 -2.90
N TYR A 895 23.73 2.82 -3.13
CA TYR A 895 23.84 2.03 -4.35
C TYR A 895 22.64 1.11 -4.54
N ASN A 896 22.28 0.31 -3.53
CA ASN A 896 21.19 -0.66 -3.68
C ASN A 896 19.81 0.02 -3.73
N LYS A 897 19.58 1.13 -3.02
CA LYS A 897 18.33 1.89 -3.11
C LYS A 897 18.16 2.55 -4.48
N ILE A 898 19.21 3.15 -5.04
CA ILE A 898 19.16 3.72 -6.41
C ILE A 898 18.89 2.62 -7.43
N LYS A 899 19.51 1.44 -7.26
CA LYS A 899 19.33 0.28 -8.14
C LYS A 899 17.90 -0.26 -8.08
N ALA A 900 17.30 -0.29 -6.90
CA ALA A 900 15.97 -0.84 -6.67
C ALA A 900 14.85 0.14 -7.05
N LEU A 901 15.05 1.42 -6.77
CA LEU A 901 14.07 2.48 -6.96
C LEU A 901 14.59 3.51 -7.96
N SER A 902 15.12 4.64 -7.49
CA SER A 902 15.77 5.65 -8.34
C SER A 902 16.62 6.61 -7.52
N LEU A 903 17.42 7.43 -8.21
CA LEU A 903 18.19 8.52 -7.61
C LEU A 903 17.31 9.53 -6.88
N GLN A 904 16.11 9.82 -7.40
CA GLN A 904 15.19 10.77 -6.79
C GLN A 904 14.73 10.34 -5.38
N HIS A 905 14.55 9.03 -5.16
CA HIS A 905 14.19 8.51 -3.83
C HIS A 905 15.31 8.70 -2.79
N ILE A 906 16.56 8.80 -3.24
CA ILE A 906 17.68 9.20 -2.37
C ILE A 906 17.66 10.71 -2.11
N MET A 907 17.37 11.52 -3.13
CA MET A 907 17.26 12.97 -2.96
C MET A 907 16.24 13.36 -1.90
N THR A 908 15.10 12.66 -1.86
CA THR A 908 14.07 12.84 -0.83
C THR A 908 14.53 12.43 0.55
N ASP A 909 15.35 11.39 0.68
CA ASP A 909 15.91 10.97 1.98
C ASP A 909 16.86 12.04 2.54
N PHE A 910 17.72 12.63 1.69
CA PHE A 910 18.63 13.69 2.12
C PHE A 910 17.87 14.94 2.60
N ALA A 911 16.69 15.23 2.06
CA ALA A 911 15.84 16.32 2.54
C ALA A 911 15.35 16.13 3.98
N LEU A 912 15.43 14.91 4.55
CA LEU A 912 15.11 14.63 5.95
C LEU A 912 16.19 15.10 6.92
N ASN A 913 17.39 15.45 6.45
CA ASN A 913 18.47 15.98 7.28
C ASN A 913 19.02 17.28 6.67
N LEU A 914 18.77 18.39 7.35
CA LEU A 914 19.21 19.73 6.94
C LEU A 914 20.67 20.06 7.30
N SER A 915 21.49 19.06 7.62
CA SER A 915 22.93 19.26 7.86
C SER A 915 23.67 19.69 6.60
N ASP A 916 24.72 20.49 6.78
CA ASP A 916 25.61 20.94 5.69
C ASP A 916 26.21 19.75 4.90
N GLU A 917 26.67 18.71 5.61
CA GLU A 917 27.19 17.48 4.97
C GLU A 917 26.14 16.81 4.07
N ALA A 918 24.89 16.73 4.53
CA ALA A 918 23.80 16.13 3.75
C ALA A 918 23.47 16.96 2.49
N ALA A 919 23.48 18.29 2.61
CA ALA A 919 23.26 19.20 1.49
C ALA A 919 24.35 19.05 0.42
N LEU A 920 25.63 19.00 0.83
CA LEU A 920 26.77 18.81 -0.08
C LEU A 920 26.68 17.48 -0.83
N VAL A 921 26.32 16.37 -0.14
CA VAL A 921 26.14 15.07 -0.80
C VAL A 921 24.95 15.09 -1.75
N GLN A 922 23.83 15.69 -1.35
CA GLN A 922 22.65 15.80 -2.20
C GLN A 922 22.96 16.59 -3.49
N GLU A 923 23.72 17.68 -3.38
CA GLU A 923 24.15 18.47 -4.53
C GLU A 923 25.12 17.70 -5.42
N ALA A 924 26.11 17.00 -4.85
CA ALA A 924 27.01 16.13 -5.61
C ALA A 924 26.25 15.09 -6.43
N LEU A 925 25.28 14.41 -5.80
CA LEU A 925 24.43 13.43 -6.47
C LEU A 925 23.56 14.07 -7.56
N ARG A 926 23.13 15.33 -7.39
CA ARG A 926 22.29 16.04 -8.36
C ARG A 926 23.09 16.40 -9.60
N VAL A 927 24.32 16.87 -9.41
CA VAL A 927 25.28 17.15 -10.49
C VAL A 927 25.63 15.86 -11.24
N ALA A 928 25.86 14.77 -10.50
CA ALA A 928 26.20 13.46 -11.06
C ALA A 928 25.01 12.68 -11.66
N ALA A 929 23.78 13.20 -11.54
CA ALA A 929 22.55 12.48 -11.93
C ALA A 929 22.59 11.91 -13.35
N PRO A 930 22.99 12.66 -14.40
CA PRO A 930 23.02 12.14 -15.76
C PRO A 930 23.98 10.94 -15.94
N THR A 931 25.08 10.93 -15.19
CA THR A 931 26.07 9.84 -15.23
C THR A 931 25.55 8.60 -14.49
N ILE A 932 24.99 8.80 -13.29
CA ILE A 932 24.46 7.73 -12.43
C ILE A 932 23.24 7.07 -13.09
N GLU A 933 22.34 7.85 -13.69
CA GLU A 933 21.14 7.33 -14.36
C GLU A 933 21.48 6.51 -15.61
N ARG A 934 22.57 6.84 -16.31
CA ARG A 934 23.06 6.05 -17.44
C ARG A 934 23.68 4.73 -17.00
N ASP A 935 24.51 4.77 -15.96
CA ASP A 935 25.12 3.58 -15.37
C ASP A 935 25.46 3.84 -13.90
N ILE A 936 24.67 3.20 -13.03
CA ILE A 936 24.76 3.30 -11.58
C ILE A 936 26.13 2.87 -11.04
N ASN A 937 26.88 2.05 -11.77
CA ASN A 937 28.20 1.61 -11.33
C ASN A 937 29.20 2.76 -11.21
N ASN A 938 28.92 3.92 -11.81
CA ASN A 938 29.74 5.13 -11.64
C ASN A 938 29.54 5.85 -10.31
N LEU A 939 28.48 5.54 -9.55
CA LEU A 939 28.16 6.16 -8.26
C LEU A 939 29.36 6.36 -7.31
N PRO A 940 30.21 5.35 -7.01
CA PRO A 940 31.34 5.56 -6.10
C PRO A 940 32.38 6.54 -6.65
N ALA A 941 32.61 6.55 -7.96
CA ALA A 941 33.55 7.49 -8.59
C ALA A 941 33.01 8.92 -8.53
N GLU A 942 31.72 9.11 -8.80
CA GLU A 942 31.05 10.42 -8.73
C GLU A 942 31.04 10.97 -7.30
N ILE A 943 30.67 10.16 -6.31
CA ILE A 943 30.71 10.55 -4.88
C ILE A 943 32.13 10.95 -4.48
N THR A 944 33.14 10.12 -4.75
CA THR A 944 34.52 10.45 -4.40
C THR A 944 34.99 11.70 -5.14
N GLY A 945 34.75 11.82 -6.45
CA GLY A 945 35.24 12.93 -7.27
C GLY A 945 34.69 14.29 -6.85
N HIS A 946 33.38 14.40 -6.61
CA HIS A 946 32.74 15.65 -6.21
C HIS A 946 33.02 16.03 -4.75
N LEU A 947 33.10 15.04 -3.84
CA LEU A 947 33.15 15.30 -2.40
C LEU A 947 34.55 15.25 -1.78
N LEU A 948 35.59 14.85 -2.54
CA LEU A 948 36.96 14.80 -2.04
C LEU A 948 37.45 16.09 -1.35
N PRO A 949 37.09 17.32 -1.78
CA PRO A 949 37.51 18.55 -1.10
C PRO A 949 37.06 18.62 0.37
N TYR A 950 35.96 17.94 0.71
CA TYR A 950 35.34 17.94 2.03
C TYR A 950 35.82 16.81 2.95
N TYR A 951 36.66 15.90 2.44
CA TYR A 951 37.13 14.71 3.16
C TYR A 951 37.78 15.04 4.51
N ALA A 952 38.56 16.11 4.60
CA ALA A 952 39.28 16.49 5.81
C ALA A 952 38.41 17.18 6.87
N THR A 953 37.34 17.85 6.47
CA THR A 953 36.50 18.68 7.35
C THR A 953 35.24 17.97 7.80
N HIS A 954 34.67 17.09 6.97
CA HIS A 954 33.37 16.49 7.19
C HIS A 954 33.46 14.99 7.51
N GLY A 955 32.91 14.59 8.65
CA GLY A 955 33.05 13.23 9.19
C GLY A 955 32.23 12.20 8.42
N GLY A 956 30.98 12.51 8.10
CA GLY A 956 30.08 11.63 7.35
C GLY A 956 30.55 11.45 5.90
N ILE A 957 30.93 12.55 5.24
CA ILE A 957 31.51 12.53 3.89
C ILE A 957 32.78 11.68 3.86
N ARG A 958 33.69 11.84 4.84
CA ARG A 958 34.90 11.02 4.95
C ARG A 958 34.58 9.53 5.07
N ALA A 959 33.58 9.18 5.88
CA ALA A 959 33.15 7.80 6.04
C ALA A 959 32.55 7.23 4.75
N LEU A 960 31.77 8.04 4.02
CA LEU A 960 31.16 7.66 2.76
C LEU A 960 32.20 7.44 1.64
N ILE A 961 33.17 8.34 1.50
CA ILE A 961 34.27 8.22 0.53
C ILE A 961 35.09 6.95 0.81
N ARG A 962 35.41 6.68 2.08
CA ARG A 962 36.13 5.44 2.46
C ARG A 962 35.39 4.17 2.05
N GLN A 963 34.06 4.17 2.15
CA GLN A 963 33.25 3.05 1.69
C GLN A 963 33.24 2.94 0.16
N CYS A 964 33.27 4.07 -0.57
CA CYS A 964 33.46 4.06 -2.02
C CYS A 964 34.82 3.43 -2.40
N ASP A 965 35.88 3.74 -1.64
CA ASP A 965 37.23 3.20 -1.83
C ASP A 965 37.38 1.72 -1.46
N THR A 966 36.44 1.14 -0.70
CA THR A 966 36.46 -0.29 -0.33
C THR A 966 35.37 -1.08 -1.03
N ASP A 967 34.11 -0.77 -0.75
CA ASP A 967 32.94 -1.48 -1.25
C ASP A 967 32.56 -1.04 -2.66
N GLY A 968 32.80 0.22 -3.00
CA GLY A 968 32.57 0.75 -4.34
C GLY A 968 33.43 0.11 -5.43
N LEU A 969 34.59 -0.44 -5.07
CA LEU A 969 35.46 -1.19 -5.98
C LEU A 969 34.80 -2.45 -6.57
N LYS A 970 33.72 -2.96 -5.95
CA LYS A 970 32.92 -4.05 -6.50
C LYS A 970 32.16 -3.63 -7.76
N HIS A 971 31.90 -2.33 -7.93
CA HIS A 971 31.09 -1.76 -9.01
C HIS A 971 31.93 -0.91 -9.98
N CYS A 972 32.87 -0.10 -9.47
CA CYS A 972 33.80 0.67 -10.29
C CYS A 972 35.25 0.48 -9.82
N ALA A 973 36.08 -0.09 -10.67
CA ALA A 973 37.50 -0.31 -10.38
C ALA A 973 38.35 0.98 -10.43
N LEU A 974 37.82 2.07 -10.99
CA LEU A 974 38.53 3.34 -11.18
C LEU A 974 37.90 4.42 -10.32
N LEU A 975 38.63 4.87 -9.30
CA LEU A 975 38.22 5.96 -8.42
C LEU A 975 39.13 7.18 -8.59
N PRO A 976 38.57 8.40 -8.58
CA PRO A 976 39.35 9.60 -8.80
C PRO A 976 40.26 9.89 -7.60
N ASN A 977 41.54 10.12 -7.88
CA ASN A 977 42.53 10.52 -6.87
C ASN A 977 42.55 12.04 -6.62
N PHE A 978 41.85 12.82 -7.44
CA PHE A 978 41.77 14.28 -7.39
C PHE A 978 40.31 14.73 -7.54
N PRO A 979 39.92 15.86 -6.94
CA PRO A 979 38.55 16.34 -7.03
C PRO A 979 38.17 16.76 -8.46
N TYR A 980 36.89 16.64 -8.79
CA TYR A 980 36.31 17.20 -10.01
C TYR A 980 36.27 18.74 -9.96
N GLN A 981 36.08 19.37 -11.13
CA GLN A 981 36.00 20.84 -11.22
C GLN A 981 34.70 21.40 -10.64
N GLU A 982 33.61 20.66 -10.78
CA GLU A 982 32.31 21.00 -10.21
C GLU A 982 32.26 20.50 -8.76
N VAL A 983 32.50 21.39 -7.81
CA VAL A 983 32.46 21.08 -6.38
C VAL A 983 31.14 21.61 -5.82
N PRO A 984 30.33 20.76 -5.16
CA PRO A 984 29.05 21.18 -4.56
C PRO A 984 29.27 22.25 -3.47
N GLY A 985 28.28 23.08 -3.19
CA GLY A 985 28.36 24.13 -2.16
C GLY A 985 28.91 25.47 -2.66
N SER A 986 28.94 25.69 -3.98
CA SER A 986 29.26 27.01 -4.53
C SER A 986 28.09 27.98 -4.30
N SER A 987 28.37 29.26 -3.99
CA SER A 987 27.32 30.27 -3.76
C SER A 987 26.53 30.65 -5.04
N LEU A 988 26.90 30.07 -6.18
CA LEU A 988 26.35 30.36 -7.49
C LEU A 988 25.15 29.43 -7.74
N LEU A 989 23.94 29.95 -7.53
CA LEU A 989 22.69 29.19 -7.68
C LEU A 989 22.31 28.94 -9.15
N HIS A 990 22.49 29.95 -10.01
CA HIS A 990 22.14 29.90 -11.44
C HIS A 990 23.17 30.66 -12.27
N THR A 991 23.43 30.19 -13.49
CA THR A 991 24.16 30.93 -14.53
C THR A 991 23.22 31.16 -15.70
N LEU A 992 22.78 32.41 -15.89
CA LEU A 992 21.82 32.77 -16.93
C LEU A 992 22.55 33.40 -18.12
N GLU A 993 22.48 32.78 -19.30
CA GLU A 993 23.03 33.34 -20.52
C GLU A 993 22.04 34.35 -21.12
N CYS A 994 22.39 35.64 -21.09
CA CYS A 994 21.56 36.67 -21.69
C CYS A 994 21.83 36.78 -23.21
N PRO A 995 20.79 36.83 -24.07
CA PRO A 995 20.96 36.96 -25.53
C PRO A 995 21.71 38.23 -25.95
N VAL A 996 21.81 39.19 -25.05
CA VAL A 996 22.48 40.47 -25.24
C VAL A 996 23.32 40.79 -24.00
N VAL A 997 24.37 41.58 -24.18
CA VAL A 997 25.10 42.15 -23.05
C VAL A 997 24.15 43.10 -22.33
N GLY A 998 23.67 42.74 -21.13
CA GLY A 998 22.71 43.55 -20.37
C GLY A 998 23.41 44.70 -19.63
N ASP A 999 22.79 45.87 -19.64
CA ASP A 999 23.25 47.06 -18.90
C ASP A 999 22.47 47.25 -17.60
N TYR A 1000 21.19 46.84 -17.58
CA TYR A 1000 20.28 46.98 -16.44
C TYR A 1000 19.57 45.67 -16.12
N PHE A 1001 19.20 45.50 -14.85
CA PHE A 1001 18.38 44.40 -14.39
C PHE A 1001 17.44 44.82 -13.25
N GLY A 1002 16.37 44.05 -13.04
CA GLY A 1002 15.45 44.26 -11.92
C GLY A 1002 14.57 43.03 -11.66
N PHE A 1003 14.22 42.80 -10.40
CA PHE A 1003 13.38 41.68 -9.98
C PHE A 1003 11.91 42.07 -9.97
N VAL A 1004 11.03 41.15 -10.40
CA VAL A 1004 9.57 41.31 -10.39
C VAL A 1004 8.90 40.03 -9.88
N PHE A 1005 7.66 40.15 -9.39
CA PHE A 1005 6.88 39.05 -8.81
C PHE A 1005 7.61 38.32 -7.68
N ASP A 1006 7.99 39.05 -6.61
CA ASP A 1006 8.62 38.47 -5.42
C ASP A 1006 9.91 37.69 -5.75
N GLU A 1007 10.78 38.31 -6.55
CA GLU A 1007 12.05 37.73 -7.02
C GLU A 1007 11.93 36.47 -7.87
N ARG A 1008 10.73 36.15 -8.39
CA ARG A 1008 10.55 35.02 -9.31
C ARG A 1008 11.13 35.29 -10.69
N TYR A 1009 10.98 36.52 -11.22
CA TYR A 1009 11.50 36.85 -12.55
C TYR A 1009 12.53 37.97 -12.49
N LEU A 1010 13.58 37.82 -13.31
CA LEU A 1010 14.62 38.80 -13.52
C LEU A 1010 14.42 39.45 -14.89
N LEU A 1011 14.19 40.75 -14.92
CA LEU A 1011 14.22 41.55 -16.15
C LEU A 1011 15.67 41.94 -16.44
N SER A 1012 16.09 41.87 -17.71
CA SER A 1012 17.38 42.38 -18.18
C SER A 1012 17.20 43.19 -19.46
N LYS A 1013 17.89 44.32 -19.58
CA LYS A 1013 17.83 45.19 -20.75
C LYS A 1013 19.20 45.76 -21.09
N LYS A 1014 19.44 45.91 -22.40
CA LYS A 1014 20.54 46.71 -22.94
C LYS A 1014 20.03 48.08 -23.40
N THR A 1015 20.75 49.16 -23.08
CA THR A 1015 20.31 50.55 -23.32
C THR A 1015 19.99 50.82 -24.79
N ASP A 1016 20.81 50.30 -25.69
CA ASP A 1016 20.73 50.49 -27.15
C ASP A 1016 19.83 49.48 -27.87
N LYS A 1017 19.07 48.65 -27.13
CA LYS A 1017 18.11 47.70 -27.70
C LYS A 1017 16.70 47.91 -27.18
N ALA A 1018 15.73 47.68 -28.08
CA ALA A 1018 14.31 47.85 -27.78
C ALA A 1018 13.75 46.74 -26.88
N ASN A 1019 14.45 45.63 -26.70
CA ASN A 1019 13.92 44.46 -26.02
C ASN A 1019 14.27 44.42 -24.54
N VAL A 1020 13.35 43.94 -23.72
CA VAL A 1020 13.55 43.54 -22.32
C VAL A 1020 13.43 42.03 -22.25
N HIS A 1021 14.48 41.37 -21.75
CA HIS A 1021 14.54 39.93 -21.59
C HIS A 1021 14.06 39.56 -20.18
N VAL A 1022 13.11 38.64 -20.10
CA VAL A 1022 12.52 38.16 -18.83
C VAL A 1022 13.06 36.78 -18.56
N PHE A 1023 13.76 36.59 -17.45
CA PHE A 1023 14.23 35.29 -16.99
C PHE A 1023 13.38 34.80 -15.83
N ASP A 1024 13.03 33.51 -15.79
CA ASP A 1024 12.42 32.87 -14.62
C ASP A 1024 13.54 32.26 -13.78
N LEU A 1025 13.68 32.75 -12.55
CA LEU A 1025 14.75 32.34 -11.63
C LEU A 1025 14.48 30.98 -10.99
N VAL A 1026 13.24 30.50 -11.05
CA VAL A 1026 12.91 29.14 -10.60
C VAL A 1026 13.34 28.13 -11.66
N THR A 1027 13.13 28.44 -12.95
CA THR A 1027 13.51 27.52 -14.04
C THR A 1027 14.94 27.75 -14.54
N GLY A 1028 15.54 28.91 -14.25
CA GLY A 1028 16.89 29.25 -14.70
C GLY A 1028 16.96 29.64 -16.18
N GLU A 1029 15.86 30.12 -16.76
CA GLU A 1029 15.74 30.30 -18.22
C GLU A 1029 15.23 31.67 -18.65
N LEU A 1030 15.48 32.02 -19.93
CA LEU A 1030 14.77 33.11 -20.60
C LEU A 1030 13.31 32.71 -20.86
N LYS A 1031 12.38 33.29 -20.10
CA LYS A 1031 10.95 33.08 -20.23
C LYS A 1031 10.34 33.85 -21.41
N ASP A 1032 10.71 35.11 -21.59
CA ASP A 1032 10.09 35.97 -22.60
C ASP A 1032 11.01 37.12 -23.05
N THR A 1033 10.66 37.77 -24.16
CA THR A 1033 11.31 38.99 -24.65
C THR A 1033 10.26 40.03 -25.02
N ILE A 1034 10.13 41.05 -24.18
CA ILE A 1034 9.16 42.13 -24.32
C ILE A 1034 9.73 43.24 -25.21
N PHE A 1035 9.00 43.61 -26.26
CA PHE A 1035 9.36 44.77 -27.09
C PHE A 1035 8.97 46.07 -26.39
N SER A 1036 9.93 46.94 -26.13
CA SER A 1036 9.75 48.30 -25.59
C SER A 1036 10.50 49.31 -26.45
N SER A 1037 11.15 50.32 -25.86
CA SER A 1037 11.99 51.30 -26.57
C SER A 1037 13.44 51.28 -26.12
N LEU A 1038 14.31 51.97 -26.84
CA LEU A 1038 15.69 52.21 -26.41
C LEU A 1038 15.65 53.03 -25.12
N GLY A 1039 16.45 52.70 -24.11
CA GLY A 1039 16.27 53.33 -22.81
C GLY A 1039 16.80 52.55 -21.61
N GLU A 1040 16.92 53.26 -20.48
CA GLU A 1040 17.19 52.66 -19.17
C GLU A 1040 15.94 51.95 -18.63
N LEU A 1041 16.14 50.85 -17.92
CA LEU A 1041 15.07 50.07 -17.28
C LEU A 1041 15.02 50.38 -15.78
N TYR A 1042 13.82 50.69 -15.29
CA TYR A 1042 13.51 50.79 -13.87
C TYR A 1042 12.32 49.90 -13.51
N VAL A 1043 12.24 49.46 -12.26
CA VAL A 1043 11.16 48.61 -11.74
C VAL A 1043 10.56 49.24 -10.49
N THR A 1044 9.24 49.16 -10.33
CA THR A 1044 8.57 49.65 -9.11
C THR A 1044 8.90 48.76 -7.90
N PRO A 1045 8.90 49.27 -6.66
CA PRO A 1045 9.24 48.47 -5.49
C PRO A 1045 8.37 47.22 -5.27
N ASN A 1046 7.10 47.26 -5.68
CA ASN A 1046 6.19 46.11 -5.66
C ASN A 1046 6.34 45.15 -6.86
N GLY A 1047 7.21 45.47 -7.82
CA GLY A 1047 7.46 44.67 -9.01
C GLY A 1047 6.31 44.61 -10.03
N LEU A 1048 5.22 45.36 -9.83
CA LEU A 1048 4.04 45.31 -10.70
C LEU A 1048 4.25 46.01 -12.05
N TYR A 1049 5.14 47.01 -12.10
CA TYR A 1049 5.41 47.78 -13.31
C TYR A 1049 6.91 47.91 -13.57
N PHE A 1050 7.27 48.02 -14.84
CA PHE A 1050 8.59 48.48 -15.26
C PHE A 1050 8.49 49.71 -16.15
N ILE A 1051 9.48 50.58 -16.04
CA ILE A 1051 9.50 51.89 -16.68
C ILE A 1051 10.74 51.98 -17.57
N ILE A 1052 10.55 52.40 -18.82
CA ILE A 1052 11.63 52.66 -19.76
C ILE A 1052 11.80 54.16 -19.95
N VAL A 1053 13.00 54.66 -19.65
CA VAL A 1053 13.39 56.05 -19.93
C VAL A 1053 13.94 56.13 -21.34
N ASP A 1054 13.15 56.65 -22.29
CA ASP A 1054 13.50 56.59 -23.71
C ASP A 1054 14.67 57.53 -24.07
N HIS A 1055 15.82 56.99 -24.48
CA HIS A 1055 17.01 57.80 -24.83
C HIS A 1055 16.94 58.49 -26.20
N VAL A 1056 16.09 58.05 -27.12
CA VAL A 1056 15.99 58.68 -28.46
C VAL A 1056 15.30 60.04 -28.35
N THR A 1057 14.37 60.15 -27.41
CA THR A 1057 13.69 61.41 -27.16
C THR A 1057 14.20 62.12 -25.91
N GLU A 1058 14.79 61.40 -24.95
CA GLU A 1058 15.01 61.79 -23.54
C GLU A 1058 13.75 62.32 -22.83
N LYS A 1059 12.60 62.34 -23.52
CA LYS A 1059 11.44 63.16 -23.18
C LYS A 1059 10.26 62.33 -22.68
N SER A 1060 10.33 61.00 -22.76
CA SER A 1060 9.22 60.13 -22.39
C SER A 1060 9.63 58.99 -21.45
N PHE A 1061 8.94 58.87 -20.33
CA PHE A 1061 8.96 57.68 -19.48
C PHE A 1061 7.80 56.77 -19.89
N LYS A 1062 8.10 55.56 -20.35
CA LYS A 1062 7.09 54.59 -20.80
C LYS A 1062 6.85 53.56 -19.72
N ILE A 1063 5.60 53.39 -19.31
CA ILE A 1063 5.20 52.50 -18.22
C ILE A 1063 4.59 51.25 -18.83
N HIS A 1064 5.08 50.10 -18.36
CA HIS A 1064 4.62 48.79 -18.79
C HIS A 1064 4.19 47.96 -17.58
N GLU A 1065 3.19 47.10 -17.77
CA GLU A 1065 2.82 46.09 -16.76
C GLU A 1065 3.84 44.94 -16.78
N SER A 1066 4.43 44.61 -15.63
CA SER A 1066 5.48 43.58 -15.53
C SER A 1066 4.98 42.17 -15.83
N GLY A 1067 3.69 41.89 -15.62
CA GLY A 1067 3.11 40.55 -15.80
C GLY A 1067 2.81 40.19 -17.24
N THR A 1068 2.40 41.18 -18.03
CA THR A 1068 1.94 41.01 -19.42
C THR A 1068 2.93 41.61 -20.42
N GLY A 1069 3.76 42.56 -20.00
CA GLY A 1069 4.60 43.37 -20.87
C GLY A 1069 3.84 44.51 -21.57
N ASP A 1070 2.53 44.63 -21.32
CA ASP A 1070 1.67 45.58 -22.01
C ASP A 1070 2.07 47.03 -21.71
N PHE A 1071 2.10 47.86 -22.74
CA PHE A 1071 2.31 49.30 -22.61
C PHE A 1071 1.05 49.97 -22.05
N LEU A 1072 1.16 50.60 -20.88
CA LEU A 1072 0.04 51.23 -20.19
C LEU A 1072 -0.08 52.72 -20.53
N GLY A 1073 1.05 53.39 -20.73
CA GLY A 1073 1.08 54.83 -20.98
C GLY A 1073 2.48 55.41 -20.94
N GLN A 1074 2.57 56.71 -21.24
CA GLN A 1074 3.83 57.44 -21.19
C GLN A 1074 3.67 58.81 -20.58
N ILE A 1075 4.69 59.25 -19.85
CA ILE A 1075 4.78 60.60 -19.28
C ILE A 1075 5.77 61.39 -20.12
N ILE A 1076 5.30 62.48 -20.73
CA ILE A 1076 6.15 63.41 -21.47
C ILE A 1076 6.34 64.67 -20.63
N VAL A 1077 7.44 64.75 -19.90
CA VAL A 1077 7.65 65.79 -18.87
C VAL A 1077 7.58 67.21 -19.45
N LEU A 1078 8.08 67.42 -20.67
CA LEU A 1078 8.02 68.71 -21.35
C LEU A 1078 6.60 69.22 -21.59
N ASN A 1079 5.62 68.33 -21.82
CA ASN A 1079 4.23 68.74 -22.01
C ASN A 1079 3.65 69.40 -20.77
N HIS A 1080 4.16 69.03 -19.58
CA HIS A 1080 3.71 69.59 -18.30
C HIS A 1080 4.44 70.88 -17.92
N LEU A 1081 5.65 71.10 -18.45
CA LEU A 1081 6.41 72.32 -18.21
C LEU A 1081 6.00 73.48 -19.12
N GLY A 1082 5.36 73.20 -20.27
CA GLY A 1082 4.90 74.23 -21.21
C GLY A 1082 6.02 75.01 -21.92
N ILE A 1083 7.25 74.50 -21.90
CA ILE A 1083 8.45 75.15 -22.42
C ILE A 1083 8.96 74.41 -23.66
N LYS A 1084 9.35 75.14 -24.71
CA LYS A 1084 10.17 74.62 -25.81
C LYS A 1084 11.63 74.92 -25.49
N ALA A 1085 12.40 73.92 -25.08
CA ALA A 1085 13.82 74.06 -24.76
C ALA A 1085 14.69 73.26 -25.75
N ASP A 1086 15.74 73.89 -26.27
CA ASP A 1086 16.74 73.26 -27.15
C ASP A 1086 17.75 72.40 -26.36
N LYS A 1087 17.86 72.63 -25.05
CA LYS A 1087 18.64 71.83 -24.10
C LYS A 1087 17.69 71.20 -23.08
N TYR A 1088 17.70 69.88 -23.01
CA TYR A 1088 16.92 69.09 -22.06
C TYR A 1088 17.83 68.00 -21.52
N HIS A 1089 17.79 67.76 -20.22
CA HIS A 1089 18.44 66.63 -19.58
C HIS A 1089 17.56 66.11 -18.44
N ALA A 1090 17.22 64.82 -18.48
CA ALA A 1090 16.58 64.14 -17.36
C ALA A 1090 17.66 63.63 -16.40
N GLY A 1091 17.62 64.11 -15.16
CA GLY A 1091 18.43 63.60 -14.05
C GLY A 1091 17.86 62.30 -13.47
N PRO A 1092 18.46 61.78 -12.39
CA PRO A 1092 18.12 60.48 -11.83
C PRO A 1092 16.65 60.38 -11.43
N LEU A 1093 16.09 59.21 -11.69
CA LEU A 1093 14.70 58.86 -11.44
C LEU A 1093 14.55 58.22 -10.06
N CYS A 1094 13.57 58.66 -9.28
CA CYS A 1094 13.15 58.03 -8.03
C CYS A 1094 11.70 57.55 -8.19
N ILE A 1095 11.46 56.26 -7.89
CA ILE A 1095 10.16 55.61 -8.12
C ILE A 1095 9.67 55.00 -6.81
N THR A 1096 8.42 55.28 -6.46
CA THR A 1096 7.64 54.55 -5.45
C THR A 1096 6.54 53.73 -6.14
N ASN A 1097 5.70 53.03 -5.38
CA ASN A 1097 4.61 52.25 -5.96
C ASN A 1097 3.51 53.11 -6.59
N ASP A 1098 3.45 54.39 -6.22
CA ASP A 1098 2.37 55.33 -6.51
C ASP A 1098 2.84 56.65 -7.12
N ARG A 1099 4.16 56.87 -7.22
CA ARG A 1099 4.73 58.13 -7.72
C ARG A 1099 6.07 57.93 -8.42
N LEU A 1100 6.30 58.78 -9.41
CA LEU A 1100 7.57 58.95 -10.10
C LEU A 1100 8.07 60.37 -9.89
N CYS A 1101 9.31 60.53 -9.44
CA CYS A 1101 9.96 61.81 -9.25
C CYS A 1101 11.25 61.87 -10.07
N CYS A 1102 11.38 62.92 -10.89
CA CYS A 1102 12.59 63.16 -11.67
C CYS A 1102 12.98 64.64 -11.62
N VAL A 1103 14.28 64.91 -11.77
CA VAL A 1103 14.76 66.27 -12.01
C VAL A 1103 14.92 66.44 -13.51
N VAL A 1104 14.30 67.46 -14.08
CA VAL A 1104 14.49 67.84 -15.48
C VAL A 1104 15.19 69.18 -15.55
N THR A 1105 16.34 69.23 -16.21
CA THR A 1105 17.13 70.45 -16.35
C THR A 1105 17.09 70.95 -17.79
N THR A 1106 16.69 72.21 -17.95
CA THR A 1106 16.86 72.98 -19.20
C THR A 1106 17.88 74.10 -18.94
N ASP A 1107 17.50 75.38 -19.10
CA ASP A 1107 18.23 76.51 -18.54
C ASP A 1107 17.97 76.67 -17.02
N THR A 1108 16.94 75.99 -16.51
CA THR A 1108 16.55 75.89 -15.09
C THR A 1108 16.22 74.44 -14.74
N SER A 1109 16.44 74.03 -13.49
CA SER A 1109 16.07 72.69 -13.01
C SER A 1109 14.65 72.68 -12.44
N PHE A 1110 13.85 71.71 -12.89
CA PHE A 1110 12.49 71.44 -12.44
C PHE A 1110 12.45 70.10 -11.71
N LEU A 1111 11.75 70.05 -10.58
CA LEU A 1111 11.41 68.80 -9.92
C LEU A 1111 10.01 68.38 -10.39
N CYS A 1112 9.93 67.27 -11.12
CA CYS A 1112 8.70 66.78 -11.71
C CYS A 1112 8.24 65.53 -10.96
N ILE A 1113 7.04 65.60 -10.40
CA ILE A 1113 6.39 64.50 -9.67
C ILE A 1113 5.13 64.11 -10.45
N ALA A 1114 5.04 62.84 -10.83
CA ALA A 1114 3.88 62.23 -11.46
C ALA A 1114 3.32 61.14 -10.55
N GLU A 1115 2.00 60.99 -10.54
CA GLU A 1115 1.29 59.84 -9.94
C GLU A 1115 1.22 58.68 -10.93
#